data_AF-A0A350R010-F1
#
_entry.id   AF-A0A350R010-F1
#
_cell.length_a   1.000
_cell.length_b   1.000
_cell.length_c   1.000
_cell.angle_alpha   90.00
_cell.angle_beta   90.00
_cell.angle_gamma   90.00
#
_symmetry.space_group_name_H-M   'P 1'
#
loop_
_entity.id
_entity.type
_entity.pdbx_description
1 polymer ?
#
loop_
_entity_poly.entity_id
_entity_poly.type
_entity_poly.pdbx_seq_one_letter_code
_entity_poly.pdbx_strand_id
1 'polypeptide(L)'
;MNPGDLKARCFVLQRGKASIAIAIVDSCMIPRTVCDEAKKLASKQTGIPTDRILIAATHTHSAPSVMNYCLGTMADPAYTKFLPPKIAEGIRQAHAKLEPARIGWSQVRAPGFTHCRRWITRPDRMQFDPFGNRTVRAMMHPGYLNRNYVGPSAPVDDELSVISIQTSKGKPLGVLTNFSMHYHGGGGPADYFGLFADRLSKRLESEGRIPVCAMSQGTSGDLHWMNYGKPNKGSNVSRYADGLVELVVQAMKNIRYQDEPTMAMDQRIITLSRRLPDEQRLVWAERLLDKMNGRRPKTRPEVYAEQARYLHENPTEKLVLQTLRIGDLGITTLPNEVYSITGLKLKARSPFPATFNVELANGAAGYIPPPAQHALGGYTTWPARTAGLEVEAEPKIVETLLSSLEFLAGKPRRAPAVSHGSYARAILAEKPLAYWRCEEFEGNRLADVSGHGRPGKIEGIVAYHLPGPKNPSFSADARNASLQLAGGTVSAAIPNAVSLSFWFWNGMSSSARDDTGELVALADSFSLRIGGKADGEARGHFLLKDGEKQFKGTTELGFRSWSHVLLSWEGAAMNLFLDGDPEPEIRAKLSPLPSGLWRFGGDLPFEGRLDEIAWFNSSLSGQDAKRLHTLSGITPPPKPRPPRTAMTRGPTDAYAEAVMQSKPIAYWRLRESAKDSSPKSRHGKFEKGASPNASENDSFEGGRMRAEIEGIGDTYTIEFWFRNSLPNESRPVTAYLFSRGIDGMKAAEGDHLGIGGTYASTGRLLVYQGNQSKGLLTGSAKVEPKSWHHVAMVRDGERIRVYLNGNTKPDIDGKFARSYPKSHPQFFLGGRNDNFANLKGSLDEVALYDRVLSPKEIGVHYRMVMLSPSGKE
;
A
#
# COMPACT_ATOMS: atom_id res chain seq x y z
N MET A 1 -31.32 23.88 13.87
CA MET A 1 -30.68 22.91 12.94
C MET A 1 -29.87 21.96 13.78
N ASN A 2 -30.09 20.67 13.60
CA ASN A 2 -29.32 19.64 14.31
C ASN A 2 -27.96 19.49 13.61
N PRO A 3 -26.89 19.13 14.33
CA PRO A 3 -25.61 18.79 13.70
C PRO A 3 -25.81 17.70 12.63
N GLY A 4 -25.32 17.95 11.41
CA GLY A 4 -25.40 16.98 10.30
C GLY A 4 -26.62 17.08 9.38
N ASP A 5 -27.49 18.08 9.54
CA ASP A 5 -28.55 18.40 8.57
C ASP A 5 -27.95 18.68 7.17
N LEU A 6 -28.67 18.29 6.10
CA LEU A 6 -28.29 18.56 4.71
C LEU A 6 -28.41 20.07 4.41
N LYS A 7 -27.36 20.69 3.88
CA LYS A 7 -27.33 22.13 3.56
C LYS A 7 -26.85 22.39 2.13
N ALA A 8 -27.33 23.51 1.57
CA ALA A 8 -26.69 24.16 0.43
C ALA A 8 -25.92 25.38 0.94
N ARG A 9 -24.58 25.31 0.90
CA ARG A 9 -23.69 26.36 1.40
C ARG A 9 -23.24 27.22 0.23
N CYS A 10 -23.68 28.46 0.22
CA CYS A 10 -23.57 29.34 -0.94
C CYS A 10 -22.64 30.51 -0.67
N PHE A 11 -21.80 30.82 -1.65
CA PHE A 11 -20.88 31.96 -1.67
C PHE A 11 -21.17 32.76 -2.92
N VAL A 12 -21.24 34.09 -2.79
CA VAL A 12 -21.35 35.01 -3.93
C VAL A 12 -20.21 36.00 -3.85
N LEU A 13 -19.42 36.05 -4.91
CA LEU A 13 -18.27 36.93 -5.04
C LEU A 13 -18.55 37.95 -6.15
N GLN A 14 -18.34 39.23 -5.88
CA GLN A 14 -18.56 40.30 -6.85
C GLN A 14 -17.38 41.26 -6.90
N ARG A 15 -16.89 41.54 -8.11
CA ARG A 15 -15.85 42.53 -8.38
C ARG A 15 -16.16 43.25 -9.70
N GLY A 16 -16.43 44.56 -9.63
CA GLY A 16 -16.88 45.32 -10.79
C GLY A 16 -18.14 44.70 -11.41
N LYS A 17 -18.08 44.36 -12.70
CA LYS A 17 -19.16 43.67 -13.43
C LYS A 17 -19.14 42.14 -13.27
N ALA A 18 -18.06 41.56 -12.73
CA ALA A 18 -17.95 40.12 -12.53
C ALA A 18 -18.71 39.72 -11.27
N SER A 19 -19.65 38.77 -11.38
CA SER A 19 -20.34 38.15 -10.26
C SER A 19 -20.36 36.64 -10.45
N ILE A 20 -19.94 35.89 -9.42
CA ILE A 20 -19.80 34.43 -9.43
C ILE A 20 -20.51 33.88 -8.20
N ALA A 21 -21.33 32.84 -8.40
CA ALA A 21 -21.95 32.09 -7.32
C ALA A 21 -21.40 30.66 -7.24
N ILE A 22 -21.11 30.19 -6.02
CA ILE A 22 -20.66 28.83 -5.73
C ILE A 22 -21.60 28.23 -4.70
N ALA A 23 -22.22 27.09 -5.00
CA ALA A 23 -23.07 26.34 -4.09
C ALA A 23 -22.50 24.93 -3.86
N ILE A 24 -22.13 24.64 -2.61
CA ILE A 24 -21.71 23.30 -2.18
C ILE A 24 -22.88 22.64 -1.46
N VAL A 25 -23.38 21.54 -2.01
CA VAL A 25 -24.67 20.96 -1.64
C VAL A 25 -24.47 19.57 -1.06
N ASP A 26 -25.02 19.33 0.14
CA ASP A 26 -25.02 18.00 0.75
C ASP A 26 -25.94 17.05 -0.02
N SER A 27 -25.36 16.34 -0.99
CA SER A 27 -26.02 15.34 -1.83
C SER A 27 -24.99 14.31 -2.31
N CYS A 28 -25.45 13.13 -2.75
CA CYS A 28 -24.58 12.13 -3.37
C CYS A 28 -24.15 12.60 -4.77
N MET A 29 -25.12 12.89 -5.62
CA MET A 29 -24.92 13.29 -7.02
C MET A 29 -26.05 14.21 -7.44
N ILE A 30 -25.75 15.24 -8.24
CA ILE A 30 -26.75 16.18 -8.77
C ILE A 30 -26.66 16.20 -10.30
N PRO A 31 -27.62 15.59 -11.02
CA PRO A 31 -27.62 15.59 -12.48
C PRO A 31 -27.67 16.99 -13.08
N ARG A 32 -27.15 17.13 -14.31
CA ARG A 32 -27.10 18.40 -15.05
C ARG A 32 -28.46 19.10 -15.13
N THR A 33 -29.54 18.35 -15.33
CA THR A 33 -30.91 18.90 -15.41
C THR A 33 -31.34 19.62 -14.14
N VAL A 34 -31.02 19.05 -12.96
CA VAL A 34 -31.32 19.63 -11.65
C VAL A 34 -30.45 20.88 -11.40
N CYS A 35 -29.16 20.82 -11.77
CA CYS A 35 -28.26 21.97 -11.72
C CYS A 35 -28.75 23.11 -12.63
N ASP A 36 -29.11 22.83 -13.88
CA ASP A 36 -29.58 23.83 -14.84
C ASP A 36 -30.85 24.54 -14.36
N GLU A 37 -31.79 23.80 -13.75
CA GLU A 37 -32.99 24.38 -13.16
C GLU A 37 -32.66 25.33 -12.00
N ALA A 38 -31.80 24.89 -11.06
CA ALA A 38 -31.36 25.72 -9.94
C ALA A 38 -30.64 26.99 -10.43
N LYS A 39 -29.76 26.87 -11.44
CA LYS A 39 -29.06 28.00 -12.06
C LYS A 39 -30.03 29.00 -12.70
N LYS A 40 -31.04 28.52 -13.44
CA LYS A 40 -32.06 29.39 -14.05
C LYS A 40 -32.84 30.17 -12.99
N LEU A 41 -33.27 29.50 -11.92
CA LEU A 41 -33.98 30.13 -10.81
C LEU A 41 -33.10 31.17 -10.10
N ALA A 42 -31.87 30.82 -9.75
CA ALA A 42 -30.92 31.72 -9.11
C ALA A 42 -30.59 32.93 -9.99
N SER A 43 -30.35 32.72 -11.28
CA SER A 43 -30.07 33.77 -12.25
C SER A 43 -31.22 34.77 -12.36
N LYS A 44 -32.46 34.27 -12.44
CA LYS A 44 -33.67 35.13 -12.44
C LYS A 44 -33.78 35.99 -11.17
N GLN A 45 -33.37 35.46 -10.02
CA GLN A 45 -33.51 36.13 -8.72
C GLN A 45 -32.36 37.09 -8.38
N THR A 46 -31.18 36.91 -8.99
CA THR A 46 -29.96 37.63 -8.62
C THR A 46 -29.32 38.42 -9.76
N GLY A 47 -29.68 38.12 -11.01
CA GLY A 47 -29.01 38.67 -12.20
C GLY A 47 -27.67 38.01 -12.53
N ILE A 48 -27.18 37.06 -11.71
CA ILE A 48 -25.92 36.34 -11.98
C ILE A 48 -26.15 35.42 -13.20
N PRO A 49 -25.35 35.51 -14.27
CA PRO A 49 -25.51 34.65 -15.44
C PRO A 49 -25.31 33.17 -15.09
N THR A 50 -26.04 32.27 -15.76
CA THR A 50 -26.03 30.83 -15.44
C THR A 50 -24.67 30.16 -15.64
N ASP A 51 -23.85 30.67 -16.55
CA ASP A 51 -22.46 30.25 -16.78
C ASP A 51 -21.48 30.76 -15.71
N ARG A 52 -21.94 31.63 -14.80
CA ARG A 52 -21.21 32.14 -13.61
C ARG A 52 -21.68 31.51 -12.30
N ILE A 53 -22.51 30.47 -12.38
CA ILE A 53 -22.99 29.73 -11.21
C ILE A 53 -22.37 28.33 -11.25
N LEU A 54 -21.67 27.96 -10.18
CA LEU A 54 -21.11 26.63 -9.91
C LEU A 54 -21.98 25.95 -8.85
N ILE A 55 -22.48 24.75 -9.13
CA ILE A 55 -23.17 23.91 -8.13
C ILE A 55 -22.42 22.58 -8.04
N ALA A 56 -21.97 22.18 -6.84
CA ALA A 56 -21.25 20.93 -6.63
C ALA A 56 -21.83 20.13 -5.46
N ALA A 57 -21.82 18.81 -5.58
CA ALA A 57 -22.22 17.90 -4.51
C ALA A 57 -21.04 17.60 -3.56
N THR A 58 -21.31 17.39 -2.26
CA THR A 58 -20.30 16.89 -1.32
C THR A 58 -20.03 15.39 -1.45
N HIS A 59 -20.88 14.68 -2.19
CA HIS A 59 -20.84 13.22 -2.33
C HIS A 59 -21.15 12.46 -1.03
N THR A 60 -22.05 13.00 -0.20
CA THR A 60 -22.60 12.21 0.91
C THR A 60 -23.49 11.07 0.39
N HIS A 61 -23.23 9.85 0.85
CA HIS A 61 -24.02 8.66 0.49
C HIS A 61 -25.31 8.50 1.32
N SER A 62 -25.63 9.48 2.18
CA SER A 62 -26.76 9.42 3.12
C SER A 62 -27.87 10.45 2.83
N ALA A 63 -27.85 11.10 1.68
CA ALA A 63 -28.88 12.04 1.23
C ALA A 63 -29.92 11.36 0.31
N PRO A 64 -31.17 11.88 0.22
CA PRO A 64 -32.13 11.39 -0.77
C PRO A 64 -31.62 11.57 -2.20
N SER A 65 -31.85 10.58 -3.06
CA SER A 65 -31.33 10.60 -4.43
C SER A 65 -32.11 11.59 -5.32
N VAL A 66 -31.39 12.36 -6.14
CA VAL A 66 -31.96 13.13 -7.26
C VAL A 66 -31.53 12.59 -8.63
N MET A 67 -30.86 11.43 -8.66
CA MET A 67 -30.36 10.78 -9.87
C MET A 67 -30.97 9.38 -10.05
N ASN A 68 -31.61 9.17 -11.20
CA ASN A 68 -32.15 7.85 -11.56
C ASN A 68 -31.04 6.85 -11.91
N TYR A 69 -31.28 5.57 -11.66
CA TYR A 69 -30.37 4.48 -12.03
C TYR A 69 -28.95 4.64 -11.49
N CYS A 70 -28.78 5.30 -10.33
CA CYS A 70 -27.50 5.31 -9.63
C CYS A 70 -27.31 3.95 -8.95
N LEU A 71 -26.79 2.97 -9.73
CA LEU A 71 -26.57 1.58 -9.31
C LEU A 71 -27.84 0.88 -8.76
N GLY A 72 -28.98 1.06 -9.44
CA GLY A 72 -30.26 0.49 -9.01
C GLY A 72 -31.04 1.36 -8.00
N THR A 73 -30.49 2.51 -7.59
CA THR A 73 -31.22 3.51 -6.80
C THR A 73 -31.96 4.47 -7.73
N MET A 74 -33.25 4.69 -7.47
CA MET A 74 -34.09 5.65 -8.20
C MET A 74 -34.04 7.03 -7.54
N ALA A 75 -34.26 8.09 -8.33
CA ALA A 75 -34.45 9.42 -7.78
C ALA A 75 -35.74 9.46 -6.96
N ASP A 76 -35.71 10.18 -5.84
CA ASP A 76 -36.90 10.53 -5.07
C ASP A 76 -37.61 11.70 -5.77
N PRO A 77 -38.85 11.52 -6.26
CA PRO A 77 -39.53 12.57 -7.02
C PRO A 77 -39.83 13.83 -6.20
N ALA A 78 -40.08 13.70 -4.90
CA ALA A 78 -40.37 14.84 -4.03
C ALA A 78 -39.10 15.65 -3.79
N TYR A 79 -37.99 14.96 -3.47
CA TYR A 79 -36.71 15.62 -3.24
C TYR A 79 -36.13 16.25 -4.52
N THR A 80 -36.32 15.61 -5.68
CA THR A 80 -35.89 16.14 -6.99
C THR A 80 -36.59 17.46 -7.31
N LYS A 81 -37.87 17.62 -6.95
CA LYS A 81 -38.61 18.90 -7.09
C LYS A 81 -38.22 19.92 -6.02
N PHE A 82 -37.89 19.46 -4.82
CA PHE A 82 -37.55 20.31 -3.68
C PHE A 82 -36.18 20.97 -3.80
N LEU A 83 -35.18 20.27 -4.34
CA LEU A 83 -33.79 20.67 -4.28
C LEU A 83 -33.45 21.94 -5.10
N PRO A 84 -33.83 22.09 -6.39
CA PRO A 84 -33.43 23.25 -7.19
C PRO A 84 -33.85 24.61 -6.61
N PRO A 85 -35.12 24.81 -6.17
CA PRO A 85 -35.53 26.06 -5.55
C PRO A 85 -34.76 26.39 -4.25
N LYS A 86 -34.34 25.37 -3.48
CA LYS A 86 -33.56 25.58 -2.25
C LYS A 86 -32.12 25.98 -2.52
N ILE A 87 -31.50 25.43 -3.57
CA ILE A 87 -30.17 25.89 -4.01
C ILE A 87 -30.26 27.35 -4.48
N ALA A 88 -31.25 27.68 -5.31
CA ALA A 88 -31.46 29.04 -5.79
C ALA A 88 -31.69 30.04 -4.65
N GLU A 89 -32.50 29.65 -3.67
CA GLU A 89 -32.75 30.45 -2.46
C GLU A 89 -31.46 30.70 -1.66
N GLY A 90 -30.61 29.68 -1.49
CA GLY A 90 -29.31 29.85 -0.83
C GLY A 90 -28.39 30.84 -1.55
N ILE A 91 -28.33 30.77 -2.88
CA ILE A 91 -27.57 31.73 -3.70
C ILE A 91 -28.16 33.15 -3.56
N ARG A 92 -29.48 33.29 -3.63
CA ARG A 92 -30.18 34.57 -3.45
C ARG A 92 -29.89 35.19 -2.09
N GLN A 93 -29.92 34.40 -1.02
CA GLN A 93 -29.60 34.86 0.33
C GLN A 93 -28.14 35.31 0.48
N ALA A 94 -27.20 34.60 -0.15
CA ALA A 94 -25.79 35.00 -0.17
C ALA A 94 -25.59 36.30 -0.97
N HIS A 95 -26.24 36.43 -2.13
CA HIS A 95 -26.20 37.64 -2.96
C HIS A 95 -26.77 38.87 -2.22
N ALA A 96 -27.88 38.71 -1.49
CA ALA A 96 -28.47 39.79 -0.71
C ALA A 96 -27.62 40.26 0.48
N LYS A 97 -26.55 39.52 0.84
CA LYS A 97 -25.64 39.82 1.96
C LYS A 97 -24.25 40.25 1.49
N LEU A 98 -24.10 40.67 0.23
CA LEU A 98 -22.83 41.19 -0.28
C LEU A 98 -22.34 42.38 0.57
N GLU A 99 -21.08 42.32 1.00
CA GLU A 99 -20.41 43.37 1.75
C GLU A 99 -18.92 43.45 1.35
N PRO A 100 -18.23 44.60 1.55
CA PRO A 100 -16.80 44.72 1.27
C PRO A 100 -15.97 43.68 2.05
N ALA A 101 -15.14 42.94 1.33
CA ALA A 101 -14.41 41.79 1.86
C ALA A 101 -13.00 41.67 1.27
N ARG A 102 -12.15 40.93 1.97
CA ARG A 102 -10.83 40.48 1.52
C ARG A 102 -10.86 38.97 1.36
N ILE A 103 -10.10 38.43 0.41
CA ILE A 103 -10.04 37.00 0.14
C ILE A 103 -8.60 36.54 -0.01
N GLY A 104 -8.30 35.35 0.46
CA GLY A 104 -7.00 34.72 0.30
C GLY A 104 -7.10 33.21 0.29
N TRP A 105 -6.02 32.54 -0.10
CA TRP A 105 -5.98 31.08 -0.23
C TRP A 105 -4.66 30.50 0.25
N SER A 106 -4.69 29.20 0.57
CA SER A 106 -3.53 28.40 0.90
C SER A 106 -3.75 26.95 0.47
N GLN A 107 -2.65 26.25 0.15
CA GLN A 107 -2.66 24.81 -0.11
C GLN A 107 -1.66 24.14 0.84
N VAL A 108 -2.11 23.11 1.56
CA VAL A 108 -1.28 22.34 2.50
C VAL A 108 -1.46 20.85 2.24
N ARG A 109 -0.56 20.02 2.77
CA ARG A 109 -0.67 18.56 2.66
C ARG A 109 -1.38 17.98 3.89
N ALA A 110 -2.28 17.04 3.69
CA ALA A 110 -2.98 16.27 4.72
C ALA A 110 -2.67 14.76 4.61
N PRO A 111 -1.38 14.35 4.71
CA PRO A 111 -1.00 12.96 4.55
C PRO A 111 -1.68 12.08 5.59
N GLY A 112 -2.15 10.91 5.16
CA GLY A 112 -2.83 9.96 6.06
C GLY A 112 -4.33 10.13 6.18
N PHE A 113 -4.91 11.26 5.73
CA PHE A 113 -6.36 11.47 5.71
C PHE A 113 -7.03 10.86 4.48
N THR A 114 -6.28 10.52 3.44
CA THR A 114 -6.82 9.93 2.21
C THR A 114 -5.80 8.95 1.60
N HIS A 115 -6.30 7.89 0.97
CA HIS A 115 -5.54 6.76 0.43
C HIS A 115 -6.25 6.17 -0.80
N CYS A 116 -5.50 5.62 -1.74
CA CYS A 116 -6.10 4.92 -2.88
C CYS A 116 -6.87 3.68 -2.41
N ARG A 117 -8.16 3.63 -2.74
CA ARG A 117 -9.07 2.51 -2.39
C ARG A 117 -9.15 1.45 -3.47
N ARG A 118 -8.62 1.71 -4.68
CA ARG A 118 -8.60 0.78 -5.81
C ARG A 118 -7.23 0.13 -5.97
N TRP A 119 -7.18 -1.19 -5.89
CA TRP A 119 -5.95 -1.95 -5.82
C TRP A 119 -5.83 -2.93 -6.97
N ILE A 120 -4.62 -3.07 -7.50
CA ILE A 120 -4.27 -4.03 -8.54
C ILE A 120 -4.37 -5.43 -7.94
N THR A 121 -5.27 -6.25 -8.47
CA THR A 121 -5.42 -7.67 -8.12
C THR A 121 -4.17 -8.41 -8.59
N ARG A 122 -3.86 -9.56 -8.03
CA ARG A 122 -2.86 -10.45 -8.65
C ARG A 122 -3.43 -11.09 -9.92
N PRO A 123 -2.59 -11.41 -10.92
CA PRO A 123 -3.07 -12.03 -12.17
C PRO A 123 -3.76 -13.39 -11.91
N ASP A 124 -3.25 -14.21 -11.01
CA ASP A 124 -3.86 -15.51 -10.65
C ASP A 124 -5.13 -15.37 -9.79
N ARG A 125 -5.43 -14.17 -9.29
CA ARG A 125 -6.60 -13.86 -8.45
C ARG A 125 -7.62 -12.95 -9.14
N MET A 126 -7.49 -12.75 -10.45
CA MET A 126 -8.45 -12.00 -11.24
C MET A 126 -9.88 -12.53 -11.04
N GLN A 127 -10.81 -11.59 -10.87
CA GLN A 127 -12.24 -11.86 -10.67
C GLN A 127 -13.02 -11.67 -11.97
N PHE A 128 -14.27 -12.10 -11.96
CA PHE A 128 -15.22 -11.89 -13.03
C PHE A 128 -15.94 -10.53 -12.88
N ASP A 129 -16.08 -9.83 -14.00
CA ASP A 129 -16.92 -8.63 -14.09
C ASP A 129 -18.42 -9.01 -14.08
N PRO A 130 -19.34 -8.03 -14.00
CA PRO A 130 -20.78 -8.28 -13.99
C PRO A 130 -21.32 -8.97 -15.26
N PHE A 131 -20.53 -9.03 -16.34
CA PHE A 131 -20.91 -9.61 -17.63
C PHE A 131 -20.40 -11.05 -17.79
N GLY A 132 -19.67 -11.57 -16.79
CA GLY A 132 -19.14 -12.93 -16.78
C GLY A 132 -17.74 -13.07 -17.36
N ASN A 133 -17.05 -11.97 -17.68
CA ASN A 133 -15.68 -12.03 -18.21
C ASN A 133 -14.65 -11.87 -17.09
N ARG A 134 -13.55 -12.64 -17.15
CA ARG A 134 -12.45 -12.56 -16.17
C ARG A 134 -11.52 -11.39 -16.49
N THR A 135 -11.97 -10.16 -16.23
CA THR A 135 -11.30 -8.91 -16.64
C THR A 135 -10.83 -8.04 -15.47
N VAL A 136 -11.12 -8.42 -14.23
CA VAL A 136 -10.89 -7.55 -13.06
C VAL A 136 -9.41 -7.60 -12.64
N ARG A 137 -8.57 -6.73 -13.23
CA ARG A 137 -7.17 -6.52 -12.79
C ARG A 137 -7.04 -5.50 -11.66
N ALA A 138 -8.07 -4.74 -11.33
CA ALA A 138 -8.11 -3.92 -10.12
C ALA A 138 -9.52 -3.85 -9.52
N MET A 139 -9.61 -3.71 -8.20
CA MET A 139 -10.89 -3.62 -7.49
C MET A 139 -10.82 -2.65 -6.32
N MET A 140 -11.95 -2.01 -6.01
CA MET A 140 -12.10 -1.17 -4.83
C MET A 140 -12.20 -1.98 -3.54
N HIS A 141 -11.78 -1.37 -2.44
CA HIS A 141 -11.93 -1.93 -1.08
C HIS A 141 -11.40 -3.38 -0.96
N PRO A 142 -10.10 -3.61 -1.24
CA PRO A 142 -9.51 -4.95 -1.26
C PRO A 142 -9.53 -5.68 0.10
N GLY A 143 -9.84 -4.98 1.20
CA GLY A 143 -9.63 -5.47 2.56
C GLY A 143 -8.19 -5.22 3.03
N TYR A 144 -8.02 -5.10 4.34
CA TYR A 144 -6.73 -4.77 4.95
C TYR A 144 -5.72 -5.89 4.77
N LEU A 145 -4.50 -5.55 4.32
CA LEU A 145 -3.39 -6.48 4.12
C LEU A 145 -3.73 -7.72 3.26
N ASN A 146 -4.70 -7.59 2.36
CA ASN A 146 -5.15 -8.70 1.55
C ASN A 146 -4.05 -9.15 0.56
N ARG A 147 -3.69 -10.44 0.63
CA ARG A 147 -2.63 -11.08 -0.18
C ARG A 147 -3.04 -11.37 -1.62
N ASN A 148 -4.31 -11.15 -1.98
CA ASN A 148 -4.81 -11.28 -3.35
C ASN A 148 -4.49 -10.05 -4.21
N TYR A 149 -3.99 -8.96 -3.62
CA TYR A 149 -3.70 -7.70 -4.29
C TYR A 149 -2.21 -7.38 -4.22
N VAL A 150 -1.69 -6.76 -5.28
CA VAL A 150 -0.29 -6.32 -5.40
C VAL A 150 -0.10 -5.01 -4.63
N GLY A 151 -0.87 -3.98 -4.99
CA GLY A 151 -0.76 -2.63 -4.42
C GLY A 151 -1.85 -1.68 -4.94
N PRO A 152 -1.82 -0.39 -4.55
CA PRO A 152 -2.73 0.62 -5.10
C PRO A 152 -2.54 0.81 -6.61
N SER A 153 -3.62 1.18 -7.31
CA SER A 153 -3.64 1.37 -8.78
C SER A 153 -3.45 2.81 -9.24
N ALA A 154 -3.39 3.76 -8.31
CA ALA A 154 -3.23 5.19 -8.59
C ALA A 154 -2.52 5.93 -7.44
N PRO A 155 -1.97 7.14 -7.68
CA PRO A 155 -1.45 8.03 -6.64
C PRO A 155 -2.50 8.46 -5.63
N VAL A 156 -2.07 9.27 -4.67
CA VAL A 156 -2.95 9.92 -3.70
C VAL A 156 -2.86 11.43 -3.87
N ASP A 157 -3.98 12.12 -4.06
CA ASP A 157 -4.05 13.56 -3.94
C ASP A 157 -4.40 13.92 -2.49
N ASP A 158 -3.39 14.22 -1.68
CA ASP A 158 -3.51 14.58 -0.26
C ASP A 158 -3.36 16.10 -0.03
N GLU A 159 -3.51 16.91 -1.08
CA GLU A 159 -3.54 18.36 -0.96
C GLU A 159 -4.90 18.84 -0.45
N LEU A 160 -4.86 19.70 0.56
CA LEU A 160 -6.00 20.39 1.17
C LEU A 160 -5.92 21.86 0.78
N SER A 161 -6.89 22.33 0.00
CA SER A 161 -6.95 23.73 -0.43
C SER A 161 -7.98 24.51 0.36
N VAL A 162 -7.66 25.74 0.75
CA VAL A 162 -8.51 26.60 1.58
C VAL A 162 -8.61 27.96 0.90
N ILE A 163 -9.84 28.44 0.71
CA ILE A 163 -10.17 29.83 0.41
C ILE A 163 -10.81 30.42 1.66
N SER A 164 -10.26 31.52 2.17
CA SER A 164 -10.80 32.27 3.30
C SER A 164 -11.27 33.64 2.84
N ILE A 165 -12.48 33.99 3.24
CA ILE A 165 -13.13 35.28 2.97
C ILE A 165 -13.38 35.95 4.31
N GLN A 166 -12.96 37.20 4.44
CA GLN A 166 -13.12 38.01 5.65
C GLN A 166 -13.62 39.41 5.32
N THR A 167 -14.25 40.08 6.27
CA THR A 167 -14.58 41.50 6.13
C THR A 167 -13.32 42.34 5.93
N SER A 168 -13.47 43.59 5.50
CA SER A 168 -12.36 44.56 5.46
C SER A 168 -11.64 44.72 6.81
N LYS A 169 -12.31 44.41 7.93
CA LYS A 169 -11.76 44.44 9.30
C LYS A 169 -11.18 43.10 9.76
N GLY A 170 -11.06 42.10 8.90
CA GLY A 170 -10.46 40.80 9.23
C GLY A 170 -11.38 39.81 9.95
N LYS A 171 -12.70 40.05 9.98
CA LYS A 171 -13.65 39.11 10.60
C LYS A 171 -14.07 38.02 9.61
N PRO A 172 -14.08 36.73 9.97
CA PRO A 172 -14.47 35.65 9.06
C PRO A 172 -15.88 35.82 8.48
N LEU A 173 -16.01 35.68 7.16
CA LEU A 173 -17.29 35.64 6.43
C LEU A 173 -17.60 34.24 5.93
N GLY A 174 -16.59 33.57 5.41
CA GLY A 174 -16.74 32.21 4.91
C GLY A 174 -15.42 31.54 4.59
N VAL A 175 -15.45 30.21 4.59
CA VAL A 175 -14.32 29.36 4.23
C VAL A 175 -14.78 28.27 3.30
N LEU A 176 -14.17 28.18 2.11
CA LEU A 176 -14.37 27.07 1.18
C LEU A 176 -13.11 26.20 1.20
N THR A 177 -13.26 24.96 1.64
CA THR A 177 -12.21 23.95 1.63
C THR A 177 -12.43 22.99 0.46
N ASN A 178 -11.35 22.44 -0.09
CA ASN A 178 -11.39 21.37 -1.08
C ASN A 178 -10.46 20.24 -0.63
N PHE A 179 -10.97 19.02 -0.63
CA PHE A 179 -10.20 17.84 -0.24
C PHE A 179 -10.65 16.58 -0.97
N SER A 180 -9.69 15.77 -1.40
CA SER A 180 -9.94 14.54 -2.17
C SER A 180 -10.19 13.34 -1.24
N MET A 181 -11.41 13.24 -0.67
CA MET A 181 -11.83 12.07 0.11
C MET A 181 -13.34 11.79 -0.02
N HIS A 182 -13.65 10.57 -0.47
CA HIS A 182 -14.95 10.16 -0.99
C HIS A 182 -16.13 10.32 -0.02
N TYR A 183 -16.17 9.58 1.08
CA TYR A 183 -17.06 9.79 2.22
C TYR A 183 -16.47 9.05 3.41
N HIS A 184 -16.91 9.35 4.63
CA HIS A 184 -16.43 8.64 5.80
C HIS A 184 -17.40 7.55 6.26
N GLY A 185 -18.69 7.87 6.33
CA GLY A 185 -19.71 7.09 7.01
C GLY A 185 -19.78 7.41 8.50
N GLY A 186 -21.00 7.45 9.05
CA GLY A 186 -21.26 7.66 10.48
C GLY A 186 -21.36 9.11 10.97
N GLY A 187 -21.27 10.11 10.07
CA GLY A 187 -21.37 11.54 10.40
C GLY A 187 -22.78 12.15 10.30
N GLY A 188 -23.82 11.33 10.22
CA GLY A 188 -25.18 11.77 9.89
C GLY A 188 -25.41 11.97 8.38
N PRO A 189 -26.54 12.57 7.96
CA PRO A 189 -26.91 12.73 6.56
C PRO A 189 -25.89 13.49 5.71
N ALA A 190 -25.24 14.52 6.25
CA ALA A 190 -24.20 15.29 5.57
C ALA A 190 -22.77 14.71 5.69
N ASP A 191 -22.63 13.53 6.32
CA ASP A 191 -21.35 12.84 6.55
C ASP A 191 -20.28 13.74 7.22
N TYR A 192 -18.99 13.43 7.05
CA TYR A 192 -17.91 14.20 7.63
C TYR A 192 -17.82 15.64 7.08
N PHE A 193 -18.34 15.91 5.88
CA PHE A 193 -18.38 17.25 5.30
C PHE A 193 -19.22 18.20 6.15
N GLY A 194 -20.41 17.74 6.55
CA GLY A 194 -21.31 18.51 7.42
C GLY A 194 -20.71 18.74 8.79
N LEU A 195 -20.13 17.69 9.40
CA LEU A 195 -19.44 17.80 10.69
C LEU A 195 -18.25 18.77 10.63
N PHE A 196 -17.42 18.66 9.59
CA PHE A 196 -16.30 19.55 9.35
C PHE A 196 -16.77 21.01 9.21
N ALA A 197 -17.76 21.25 8.35
CA ALA A 197 -18.30 22.57 8.10
C ALA A 197 -18.85 23.22 9.38
N ASP A 198 -19.68 22.49 10.13
CA ASP A 198 -20.33 23.00 11.33
C ASP A 198 -19.29 23.30 12.43
N ARG A 199 -18.29 22.43 12.59
CA ARG A 199 -17.21 22.63 13.58
C ARG A 199 -16.28 23.77 13.20
N LEU A 200 -15.90 23.90 11.93
CA LEU A 200 -15.07 24.99 11.47
C LEU A 200 -15.80 26.34 11.63
N SER A 201 -17.08 26.40 11.26
CA SER A 201 -17.93 27.58 11.46
C SER A 201 -18.00 27.99 12.93
N LYS A 202 -18.22 27.04 13.85
CA LYS A 202 -18.21 27.31 15.29
C LYS A 202 -16.83 27.75 15.79
N ARG A 203 -15.75 27.15 15.27
CA ARG A 203 -14.38 27.48 15.67
C ARG A 203 -13.94 28.88 15.24
N LEU A 204 -14.49 29.37 14.13
CA LEU A 204 -14.20 30.68 13.54
C LEU A 204 -15.23 31.76 13.89
N GLU A 205 -16.23 31.44 14.71
CA GLU A 205 -17.22 32.41 15.17
C GLU A 205 -16.53 33.58 15.89
N SER A 206 -16.89 34.79 15.52
CA SER A 206 -16.27 36.00 16.04
C SER A 206 -17.32 37.11 16.20
N GLU A 207 -17.43 37.66 17.41
CA GLU A 207 -18.35 38.76 17.73
C GLU A 207 -19.80 38.49 17.29
N GLY A 208 -20.31 37.29 17.55
CA GLY A 208 -21.66 36.86 17.19
C GLY A 208 -21.88 36.62 15.68
N ARG A 209 -20.83 36.75 14.85
CA ARG A 209 -20.87 36.42 13.42
C ARG A 209 -20.36 34.99 13.21
N ILE A 210 -21.22 34.16 12.62
CA ILE A 210 -20.91 32.78 12.26
C ILE A 210 -20.59 32.72 10.76
N PRO A 211 -19.35 32.38 10.36
CA PRO A 211 -18.99 32.29 8.94
C PRO A 211 -19.61 31.06 8.27
N VAL A 212 -19.86 31.14 6.96
CA VAL A 212 -20.29 29.98 6.15
C VAL A 212 -19.06 29.14 5.80
N CYS A 213 -18.96 27.92 6.34
CA CYS A 213 -17.86 27.00 6.03
C CYS A 213 -18.35 25.82 5.21
N ALA A 214 -17.66 25.46 4.13
CA ALA A 214 -18.00 24.31 3.29
C ALA A 214 -16.76 23.49 2.92
N MET A 215 -16.97 22.20 2.62
CA MET A 215 -15.98 21.35 1.99
C MET A 215 -16.53 20.84 0.65
N SER A 216 -15.86 21.22 -0.42
CA SER A 216 -16.06 20.66 -1.76
C SER A 216 -15.22 19.40 -1.94
N GLN A 217 -15.66 18.54 -2.85
CA GLN A 217 -14.92 17.35 -3.21
C GLN A 217 -13.77 17.67 -4.17
N GLY A 218 -12.59 17.15 -3.83
CA GLY A 218 -11.42 17.12 -4.71
C GLY A 218 -11.58 16.08 -5.81
N THR A 219 -10.53 15.33 -6.14
CA THR A 219 -10.61 14.20 -7.09
C THR A 219 -10.55 12.88 -6.32
N SER A 220 -11.71 12.38 -5.89
CA SER A 220 -11.82 11.31 -4.89
C SER A 220 -12.36 9.98 -5.43
N GLY A 221 -12.59 9.86 -6.73
CA GLY A 221 -13.21 8.68 -7.33
C GLY A 221 -12.50 7.35 -7.01
N ASP A 222 -11.19 7.39 -6.81
CA ASP A 222 -10.35 6.25 -6.43
C ASP A 222 -9.71 6.38 -5.03
N LEU A 223 -10.14 7.34 -4.21
CA LEU A 223 -9.58 7.62 -2.89
C LEU A 223 -10.57 7.37 -1.73
N HIS A 224 -10.06 7.14 -0.52
CA HIS A 224 -10.85 6.96 0.70
C HIS A 224 -9.97 7.14 1.95
N TRP A 225 -10.60 7.33 3.12
CA TRP A 225 -9.87 7.39 4.40
C TRP A 225 -9.13 6.08 4.81
N MET A 226 -9.50 4.92 4.26
CA MET A 226 -8.94 3.62 4.69
C MET A 226 -7.57 3.35 4.05
N ASN A 227 -6.56 3.05 4.89
CA ASN A 227 -5.27 2.56 4.42
C ASN A 227 -5.22 1.02 4.41
N TYR A 228 -5.58 0.41 3.29
CA TYR A 228 -5.57 -1.05 3.12
C TYR A 228 -4.17 -1.69 3.14
N GLY A 229 -3.10 -0.89 2.99
CA GLY A 229 -1.73 -1.36 3.09
C GLY A 229 -1.22 -1.54 4.52
N LYS A 230 -2.06 -1.28 5.53
CA LYS A 230 -1.73 -1.39 6.95
C LYS A 230 -2.80 -2.21 7.70
N PRO A 231 -2.52 -2.72 8.91
CA PRO A 231 -3.55 -3.30 9.77
C PRO A 231 -4.68 -2.30 10.02
N ASN A 232 -5.91 -2.79 10.14
CA ASN A 232 -7.07 -1.98 10.49
C ASN A 232 -6.88 -1.38 11.90
N LYS A 233 -7.00 -0.05 12.02
CA LYS A 233 -6.92 0.67 13.30
C LYS A 233 -8.29 1.17 13.80
N GLY A 234 -9.38 0.75 13.17
CA GLY A 234 -10.70 1.30 13.39
C GLY A 234 -10.87 2.69 12.76
N SER A 235 -12.04 3.28 12.97
CA SER A 235 -12.42 4.56 12.40
C SER A 235 -13.15 5.42 13.43
N ASN A 236 -12.97 6.74 13.34
CA ASN A 236 -13.73 7.69 14.15
C ASN A 236 -13.93 8.97 13.33
N VAL A 237 -15.14 9.15 12.83
CA VAL A 237 -15.50 10.29 11.96
C VAL A 237 -15.33 11.64 12.66
N SER A 238 -15.60 11.69 13.98
CA SER A 238 -15.42 12.90 14.76
C SER A 238 -13.95 13.30 14.80
N ARG A 239 -13.06 12.38 15.19
CA ARG A 239 -11.63 12.63 15.24
C ARG A 239 -11.06 12.97 13.86
N TYR A 240 -11.59 12.32 12.82
CA TYR A 240 -11.20 12.60 11.44
C TYR A 240 -11.57 14.04 11.04
N ALA A 241 -12.80 14.47 11.30
CA ALA A 241 -13.25 15.84 11.04
C ALA A 241 -12.47 16.88 11.85
N ASP A 242 -12.23 16.62 13.15
CA ASP A 242 -11.43 17.51 14.01
C ASP A 242 -10.00 17.69 13.49
N GLY A 243 -9.37 16.60 13.03
CA GLY A 243 -8.04 16.67 12.44
C GLY A 243 -7.97 17.57 11.19
N LEU A 244 -9.01 17.52 10.33
CA LEU A 244 -9.10 18.40 9.16
C LEU A 244 -9.40 19.86 9.56
N VAL A 245 -10.25 20.09 10.56
CA VAL A 245 -10.52 21.44 11.09
C VAL A 245 -9.23 22.08 11.59
N GLU A 246 -8.44 21.35 12.38
CA GLU A 246 -7.16 21.85 12.88
C GLU A 246 -6.19 22.17 11.73
N LEU A 247 -6.07 21.29 10.73
CA LEU A 247 -5.25 21.56 9.55
C LEU A 247 -5.67 22.85 8.82
N VAL A 248 -6.97 23.08 8.64
CA VAL A 248 -7.49 24.30 8.00
C VAL A 248 -7.20 25.53 8.85
N VAL A 249 -7.45 25.48 10.15
CA VAL A 249 -7.16 26.61 11.06
C VAL A 249 -5.68 26.96 11.05
N GLN A 250 -4.78 25.97 11.01
CA GLN A 250 -3.34 26.24 10.89
C GLN A 250 -2.98 26.82 9.52
N ALA A 251 -3.56 26.29 8.43
CA ALA A 251 -3.32 26.79 7.07
C ALA A 251 -3.75 28.27 6.94
N MET A 252 -4.88 28.65 7.56
CA MET A 252 -5.42 30.01 7.52
C MET A 252 -4.47 31.06 8.12
N LYS A 253 -3.61 30.70 9.07
CA LYS A 253 -2.65 31.65 9.70
C LYS A 253 -1.65 32.23 8.71
N ASN A 254 -1.36 31.51 7.64
CA ASN A 254 -0.36 31.90 6.63
C ASN A 254 -0.99 32.48 5.36
N ILE A 255 -2.31 32.68 5.34
CA ILE A 255 -3.01 33.22 4.17
C ILE A 255 -2.64 34.69 3.98
N ARG A 256 -2.22 35.03 2.76
CA ARG A 256 -2.09 36.42 2.31
C ARG A 256 -3.42 36.86 1.69
N TYR A 257 -4.07 37.83 2.33
CA TYR A 257 -5.35 38.36 1.87
C TYR A 257 -5.17 39.48 0.85
N GLN A 258 -6.05 39.49 -0.15
CA GLN A 258 -6.13 40.49 -1.21
C GLN A 258 -7.47 41.21 -1.14
N ASP A 259 -7.44 42.53 -1.34
CA ASP A 259 -8.64 43.39 -1.38
C ASP A 259 -9.27 43.41 -2.78
N GLU A 260 -8.44 43.26 -3.82
CA GLU A 260 -8.84 43.49 -5.20
C GLU A 260 -8.33 42.39 -6.16
N PRO A 261 -8.55 41.09 -5.86
CA PRO A 261 -8.09 40.03 -6.75
C PRO A 261 -8.80 40.11 -8.12
N THR A 262 -8.08 39.75 -9.18
CA THR A 262 -8.72 39.50 -10.48
C THR A 262 -9.70 38.35 -10.35
N MET A 263 -10.92 38.52 -10.86
CA MET A 263 -11.93 37.46 -10.90
C MET A 263 -12.38 37.21 -12.32
N ALA A 264 -12.33 35.95 -12.74
CA ALA A 264 -12.85 35.52 -14.03
C ALA A 264 -13.34 34.07 -13.94
N MET A 265 -14.18 33.69 -14.89
CA MET A 265 -14.70 32.34 -15.03
C MET A 265 -14.91 32.04 -16.52
N ASP A 266 -14.76 30.80 -16.91
CA ASP A 266 -15.05 30.33 -18.27
C ASP A 266 -15.88 29.05 -18.18
N GLN A 267 -16.75 28.83 -19.16
CA GLN A 267 -17.56 27.63 -19.26
C GLN A 267 -17.41 27.01 -20.65
N ARG A 268 -17.11 25.72 -20.68
CA ARG A 268 -17.06 24.90 -21.89
C ARG A 268 -18.07 23.78 -21.78
N ILE A 269 -18.82 23.55 -22.86
CA ILE A 269 -19.74 22.42 -22.96
C ILE A 269 -19.18 21.48 -24.02
N ILE A 270 -18.97 20.22 -23.64
CA ILE A 270 -18.54 19.17 -24.56
C ILE A 270 -19.57 18.05 -24.58
N THR A 271 -19.74 17.42 -25.74
CA THR A 271 -20.58 16.22 -25.88
C THR A 271 -19.65 15.03 -26.10
N LEU A 272 -19.76 14.02 -25.24
CA LEU A 272 -18.93 12.81 -25.31
C LEU A 272 -19.81 11.58 -25.56
N SER A 273 -19.26 10.61 -26.28
CA SER A 273 -19.88 9.32 -26.50
C SER A 273 -19.82 8.45 -25.24
N ARG A 274 -20.75 7.49 -25.15
CA ARG A 274 -20.71 6.41 -24.15
C ARG A 274 -20.31 5.09 -24.79
N ARG A 275 -19.75 4.20 -23.98
CA ARG A 275 -19.43 2.82 -24.35
C ARG A 275 -20.72 2.01 -24.38
N LEU A 276 -21.30 1.86 -25.56
CA LEU A 276 -22.57 1.17 -25.77
C LEU A 276 -22.42 -0.34 -25.57
N PRO A 277 -23.47 -1.04 -25.10
CA PRO A 277 -23.50 -2.50 -25.14
C PRO A 277 -23.55 -2.99 -26.59
N ASP A 278 -22.88 -4.11 -26.86
CA ASP A 278 -23.07 -4.86 -28.11
C ASP A 278 -24.42 -5.61 -28.12
N GLU A 279 -24.75 -6.22 -29.26
CA GLU A 279 -26.02 -6.95 -29.45
C GLU A 279 -26.19 -8.09 -28.44
N GLN A 280 -25.12 -8.85 -28.16
CA GLN A 280 -25.17 -9.96 -27.21
C GLN A 280 -25.47 -9.47 -25.79
N ARG A 281 -24.87 -8.35 -25.39
CA ARG A 281 -25.08 -7.72 -24.10
C ARG A 281 -26.46 -7.10 -23.97
N LEU A 282 -27.05 -6.58 -25.04
CA LEU A 282 -28.46 -6.16 -25.06
C LEU A 282 -29.41 -7.34 -24.87
N VAL A 283 -29.23 -8.43 -25.62
CA VAL A 283 -30.05 -9.65 -25.47
C VAL A 283 -29.91 -10.26 -24.07
N TRP A 284 -28.72 -10.21 -23.48
CA TRP A 284 -28.50 -10.60 -22.07
C TRP A 284 -29.27 -9.69 -21.10
N ALA A 285 -29.22 -8.37 -21.32
CA ALA A 285 -29.88 -7.41 -20.46
C ALA A 285 -31.41 -7.56 -20.50
N GLU A 286 -32.01 -7.62 -21.70
CA GLU A 286 -33.47 -7.72 -21.83
C GLU A 286 -34.02 -9.00 -21.18
N ARG A 287 -33.35 -10.15 -21.34
CA ARG A 287 -33.75 -11.39 -20.65
C ARG A 287 -33.76 -11.28 -19.13
N LEU A 288 -32.87 -10.47 -18.54
CA LEU A 288 -32.88 -10.22 -17.09
C LEU A 288 -33.97 -9.23 -16.71
N LEU A 289 -34.17 -8.18 -17.51
CA LEU A 289 -35.18 -7.15 -17.29
C LEU A 289 -36.61 -7.72 -17.39
N ASP A 290 -36.87 -8.60 -18.35
CA ASP A 290 -38.14 -9.32 -18.49
C ASP A 290 -38.48 -10.12 -17.23
N LYS A 291 -37.48 -10.87 -16.70
CA LYS A 291 -37.62 -11.61 -15.44
C LYS A 291 -37.79 -10.70 -14.23
N MET A 292 -37.28 -9.46 -14.29
CA MET A 292 -37.49 -8.47 -13.24
C MET A 292 -38.94 -7.97 -13.25
N ASN A 293 -39.60 -7.92 -14.40
CA ASN A 293 -41.00 -7.45 -14.55
C ASN A 293 -41.26 -6.13 -13.81
N GLY A 294 -40.38 -5.13 -14.02
CA GLY A 294 -40.48 -3.81 -13.41
C GLY A 294 -40.07 -3.71 -11.93
N ARG A 295 -39.69 -4.80 -11.27
CA ARG A 295 -39.16 -4.76 -9.89
C ARG A 295 -37.75 -4.15 -9.85
N ARG A 296 -37.36 -3.64 -8.68
CA ARG A 296 -35.98 -3.15 -8.45
C ARG A 296 -34.94 -4.28 -8.53
N PRO A 297 -33.72 -3.99 -9.03
CA PRO A 297 -32.65 -4.98 -9.08
C PRO A 297 -32.23 -5.40 -7.68
N LYS A 298 -31.98 -6.70 -7.49
CA LYS A 298 -31.52 -7.32 -6.24
C LYS A 298 -30.10 -7.87 -6.36
N THR A 299 -29.61 -8.07 -7.59
CA THR A 299 -28.29 -8.62 -7.86
C THR A 299 -27.46 -7.69 -8.73
N ARG A 300 -26.14 -7.83 -8.69
CA ARG A 300 -25.23 -7.05 -9.53
C ARG A 300 -25.52 -7.23 -11.03
N PRO A 301 -25.72 -8.45 -11.58
CA PRO A 301 -26.15 -8.63 -12.96
C PRO A 301 -27.42 -7.85 -13.32
N GLU A 302 -28.45 -7.88 -12.46
CA GLU A 302 -29.70 -7.13 -12.68
C GLU A 302 -29.47 -5.62 -12.73
N VAL A 303 -28.65 -5.07 -11.84
CA VAL A 303 -28.26 -3.64 -11.91
C VAL A 303 -27.65 -3.35 -13.28
N TYR A 304 -26.69 -4.16 -13.72
CA TYR A 304 -25.97 -3.90 -14.97
C TYR A 304 -26.80 -4.17 -16.24
N ALA A 305 -27.88 -4.93 -16.15
CA ALA A 305 -28.87 -5.05 -17.21
C ALA A 305 -29.63 -3.72 -17.42
N GLU A 306 -30.11 -3.09 -16.33
CA GLU A 306 -30.73 -1.75 -16.41
C GLU A 306 -29.75 -0.71 -16.99
N GLN A 307 -28.48 -0.80 -16.59
CA GLN A 307 -27.45 0.11 -17.08
C GLN A 307 -27.19 -0.08 -18.58
N ALA A 308 -27.20 -1.31 -19.10
CA ALA A 308 -27.00 -1.56 -20.53
C ALA A 308 -28.11 -0.91 -21.37
N ARG A 309 -29.39 -1.10 -20.99
CA ARG A 309 -30.52 -0.45 -21.65
C ARG A 309 -30.42 1.08 -21.57
N TYR A 310 -30.11 1.62 -20.40
CA TYR A 310 -29.94 3.06 -20.23
C TYR A 310 -28.86 3.64 -21.15
N LEU A 311 -27.70 2.97 -21.28
CA LEU A 311 -26.63 3.42 -22.18
C LEU A 311 -27.03 3.35 -23.65
N HIS A 312 -27.77 2.33 -24.05
CA HIS A 312 -28.28 2.19 -25.41
C HIS A 312 -29.25 3.34 -25.78
N GLU A 313 -30.18 3.66 -24.89
CA GLU A 313 -31.15 4.76 -25.08
C GLU A 313 -30.50 6.16 -24.98
N ASN A 314 -29.35 6.26 -24.32
CA ASN A 314 -28.67 7.52 -24.05
C ASN A 314 -27.20 7.41 -24.50
N PRO A 315 -26.91 7.47 -25.81
CA PRO A 315 -25.59 7.13 -26.34
C PRO A 315 -24.52 8.21 -26.14
N THR A 316 -24.92 9.42 -25.77
CA THR A 316 -24.02 10.56 -25.52
C THR A 316 -24.35 11.25 -24.21
N GLU A 317 -23.41 12.03 -23.69
CA GLU A 317 -23.58 12.85 -22.49
C GLU A 317 -23.03 14.26 -22.75
N LYS A 318 -23.74 15.29 -22.28
CA LYS A 318 -23.28 16.69 -22.37
C LYS A 318 -22.68 17.11 -21.03
N LEU A 319 -21.40 17.43 -21.02
CA LEU A 319 -20.67 17.81 -19.82
C LEU A 319 -20.52 19.34 -19.76
N VAL A 320 -20.79 19.91 -18.59
CA VAL A 320 -20.54 21.34 -18.30
C VAL A 320 -19.24 21.42 -17.50
N LEU A 321 -18.19 21.93 -18.15
CA LEU A 321 -16.89 22.17 -17.56
C LEU A 321 -16.74 23.66 -17.29
N GLN A 322 -16.26 24.03 -16.11
CA GLN A 322 -16.00 25.42 -15.76
C GLN A 322 -14.58 25.55 -15.21
N THR A 323 -13.97 26.71 -15.44
CA THR A 323 -12.76 27.12 -14.77
C THR A 323 -12.97 28.49 -14.14
N LEU A 324 -12.38 28.71 -12.96
CA LEU A 324 -12.46 29.97 -12.23
C LEU A 324 -11.05 30.48 -11.93
N ARG A 325 -10.90 31.80 -11.94
CA ARG A 325 -9.71 32.52 -11.51
C ARG A 325 -10.07 33.43 -10.34
N ILE A 326 -9.30 33.35 -9.26
CA ILE A 326 -9.31 34.31 -8.15
C ILE A 326 -7.85 34.70 -7.90
N GLY A 327 -7.45 35.90 -8.33
CA GLY A 327 -6.05 36.34 -8.31
C GLY A 327 -5.15 35.39 -9.10
N ASP A 328 -4.27 34.67 -8.40
CA ASP A 328 -3.37 33.65 -8.95
C ASP A 328 -3.82 32.19 -8.68
N LEU A 329 -5.01 32.00 -8.11
CA LEU A 329 -5.63 30.70 -7.92
C LEU A 329 -6.48 30.32 -9.14
N GLY A 330 -6.21 29.13 -9.69
CA GLY A 330 -7.08 28.45 -10.66
C GLY A 330 -7.96 27.40 -9.99
N ILE A 331 -9.21 27.28 -10.43
CA ILE A 331 -10.12 26.20 -10.01
C ILE A 331 -10.72 25.56 -11.25
N THR A 332 -10.71 24.24 -11.34
CA THR A 332 -11.43 23.52 -12.42
C THR A 332 -12.62 22.76 -11.85
N THR A 333 -13.69 22.62 -12.61
CA THR A 333 -14.87 21.88 -12.19
C THR A 333 -15.23 20.78 -13.18
N LEU A 334 -15.55 19.59 -12.69
CA LEU A 334 -15.88 18.43 -13.51
C LEU A 334 -17.18 17.78 -13.03
N PRO A 335 -18.10 17.36 -13.91
CA PRO A 335 -19.36 16.71 -13.52
C PRO A 335 -19.19 15.22 -13.20
N ASN A 336 -17.99 14.77 -12.85
CA ASN A 336 -17.63 13.35 -12.75
C ASN A 336 -17.14 12.98 -11.36
N GLU A 337 -17.00 11.68 -11.09
CA GLU A 337 -16.15 11.16 -10.01
C GLU A 337 -14.74 10.94 -10.58
N VAL A 338 -13.77 11.72 -10.13
CA VAL A 338 -12.50 11.91 -10.82
C VAL A 338 -11.38 11.17 -10.11
N TYR A 339 -10.55 10.47 -10.88
CA TYR A 339 -9.37 9.80 -10.32
C TYR A 339 -8.35 10.84 -9.86
N SER A 340 -7.69 10.55 -8.74
CA SER A 340 -6.61 11.36 -8.19
C SER A 340 -5.55 11.77 -9.21
N ILE A 341 -5.13 10.84 -10.09
CA ILE A 341 -4.11 11.12 -11.10
C ILE A 341 -4.55 12.17 -12.12
N THR A 342 -5.85 12.24 -12.47
CA THR A 342 -6.41 13.29 -13.33
C THR A 342 -6.36 14.65 -12.64
N GLY A 343 -6.68 14.71 -11.35
CA GLY A 343 -6.55 15.92 -10.58
C GLY A 343 -5.11 16.43 -10.50
N LEU A 344 -4.16 15.52 -10.27
CA LEU A 344 -2.72 15.83 -10.26
C LEU A 344 -2.22 16.28 -11.64
N LYS A 345 -2.71 15.68 -12.73
CA LYS A 345 -2.41 16.14 -14.11
C LYS A 345 -2.80 17.60 -14.34
N LEU A 346 -4.01 17.98 -13.96
CA LEU A 346 -4.51 19.36 -14.08
C LEU A 346 -3.65 20.32 -13.25
N LYS A 347 -3.36 19.98 -11.99
CA LYS A 347 -2.51 20.80 -11.11
C LYS A 347 -1.09 20.94 -11.67
N ALA A 348 -0.47 19.85 -12.12
CA ALA A 348 0.90 19.85 -12.62
C ALA A 348 1.06 20.73 -13.86
N ARG A 349 0.03 20.84 -14.70
CA ARG A 349 0.08 21.61 -15.96
C ARG A 349 -0.56 22.98 -15.87
N SER A 350 -1.31 23.29 -14.81
CA SER A 350 -1.98 24.58 -14.68
C SER A 350 -1.03 25.78 -14.89
N PRO A 351 -1.44 26.82 -15.64
CA PRO A 351 -0.69 28.07 -15.74
C PRO A 351 -0.69 28.86 -14.42
N PHE A 352 -1.59 28.52 -13.50
CA PHE A 352 -1.69 29.14 -12.17
C PHE A 352 -0.76 28.44 -11.18
N PRO A 353 -0.05 29.18 -10.30
CA PRO A 353 0.81 28.58 -9.28
C PRO A 353 0.03 27.72 -8.30
N ALA A 354 -1.16 28.16 -7.90
CA ALA A 354 -2.09 27.42 -7.06
C ALA A 354 -3.27 26.93 -7.89
N THR A 355 -3.63 25.64 -7.78
CA THR A 355 -4.78 25.09 -8.49
C THR A 355 -5.40 23.93 -7.71
N PHE A 356 -6.73 23.88 -7.64
CA PHE A 356 -7.46 22.70 -7.18
C PHE A 356 -8.67 22.38 -8.07
N ASN A 357 -9.19 21.18 -7.92
CA ASN A 357 -10.26 20.65 -8.75
C ASN A 357 -11.50 20.38 -7.90
N VAL A 358 -12.68 20.70 -8.43
CA VAL A 358 -13.97 20.40 -7.81
C VAL A 358 -14.69 19.37 -8.67
N GLU A 359 -14.78 18.13 -8.19
CA GLU A 359 -15.55 17.09 -8.86
C GLU A 359 -17.05 17.18 -8.54
N LEU A 360 -17.87 16.37 -9.22
CA LEU A 360 -19.34 16.35 -9.09
C LEU A 360 -19.97 17.75 -9.17
N ALA A 361 -19.42 18.58 -10.05
CA ALA A 361 -19.84 19.95 -10.27
C ALA A 361 -20.63 20.09 -11.58
N ASN A 362 -21.78 20.75 -11.49
CA ASN A 362 -22.70 21.03 -12.60
C ASN A 362 -23.28 19.80 -13.31
N GLY A 363 -23.10 18.61 -12.73
CA GLY A 363 -23.61 17.36 -13.28
C GLY A 363 -23.07 16.14 -12.53
N ALA A 364 -23.52 14.97 -12.99
CA ALA A 364 -23.18 13.66 -12.44
C ALA A 364 -23.06 12.62 -13.58
N ALA A 365 -21.97 12.73 -14.34
CA ALA A 365 -21.62 11.91 -15.50
C ALA A 365 -20.75 10.68 -15.13
N GLY A 366 -20.80 10.24 -13.87
CA GLY A 366 -20.10 9.05 -13.38
C GLY A 366 -18.57 9.18 -13.31
N TYR A 367 -17.89 8.06 -13.08
CA TYR A 367 -16.43 7.95 -13.07
C TYR A 367 -15.81 8.30 -14.42
N ILE A 368 -14.65 8.98 -14.37
CA ILE A 368 -13.76 9.20 -15.53
C ILE A 368 -12.39 8.54 -15.30
N PRO A 369 -12.29 7.20 -15.45
CA PRO A 369 -10.99 6.55 -15.47
C PRO A 369 -10.12 7.05 -16.64
N PRO A 370 -8.84 7.39 -16.42
CA PRO A 370 -7.87 7.54 -17.49
C PRO A 370 -7.76 6.26 -18.36
N PRO A 371 -7.31 6.35 -19.63
CA PRO A 371 -7.22 5.20 -20.54
C PRO A 371 -6.52 3.96 -19.94
N ALA A 372 -5.38 4.14 -19.27
CA ALA A 372 -4.65 3.04 -18.62
C ALA A 372 -5.45 2.35 -17.49
N GLN A 373 -6.36 3.07 -16.84
CA GLN A 373 -7.22 2.52 -15.79
C GLN A 373 -8.33 1.64 -16.35
N HIS A 374 -8.79 1.87 -17.60
CA HIS A 374 -9.72 0.96 -18.28
C HIS A 374 -9.12 -0.43 -18.51
N ALA A 375 -7.84 -0.49 -18.89
CA ALA A 375 -7.14 -1.76 -19.09
C ALA A 375 -7.03 -2.59 -17.79
N LEU A 376 -7.00 -1.92 -16.63
CA LEU A 376 -7.06 -2.58 -15.32
C LEU A 376 -8.46 -3.10 -14.95
N GLY A 377 -9.52 -2.67 -15.65
CA GLY A 377 -10.89 -3.09 -15.38
C GLY A 377 -11.41 -2.72 -13.99
N GLY A 378 -12.38 -3.49 -13.49
CA GLY A 378 -12.99 -3.29 -12.18
C GLY A 378 -14.13 -2.26 -12.14
N TYR A 379 -14.74 -2.15 -10.97
CA TYR A 379 -16.03 -1.46 -10.76
C TYR A 379 -16.14 -0.08 -11.43
N THR A 380 -15.14 0.78 -11.22
CA THR A 380 -15.08 2.15 -11.75
C THR A 380 -14.86 2.26 -13.26
N THR A 381 -14.86 1.13 -13.98
CA THR A 381 -14.64 1.06 -15.44
C THR A 381 -15.70 0.26 -16.18
N TRP A 382 -16.60 -0.41 -15.46
CA TRP A 382 -17.66 -1.21 -16.08
C TRP A 382 -18.70 -0.29 -16.74
N PRO A 383 -19.01 -0.44 -18.03
CA PRO A 383 -19.95 0.46 -18.70
C PRO A 383 -21.31 0.47 -17.98
N ALA A 384 -21.63 1.62 -17.40
CA ALA A 384 -22.88 1.94 -16.72
C ALA A 384 -23.11 3.46 -16.74
N ARG A 385 -24.29 3.97 -16.34
CA ARG A 385 -24.50 5.41 -16.17
C ARG A 385 -23.43 6.05 -15.30
N THR A 386 -22.94 5.32 -14.30
CA THR A 386 -21.92 5.76 -13.34
C THR A 386 -20.49 5.56 -13.81
N ALA A 387 -20.21 5.01 -15.00
CA ALA A 387 -18.85 4.88 -15.56
C ALA A 387 -18.88 4.67 -17.08
N GLY A 388 -19.77 5.40 -17.77
CA GLY A 388 -20.23 5.03 -19.11
C GLY A 388 -19.51 5.69 -20.27
N LEU A 389 -18.77 6.76 -20.01
CA LEU A 389 -18.10 7.55 -21.06
C LEU A 389 -17.06 6.72 -21.84
N GLU A 390 -16.77 7.15 -23.06
CA GLU A 390 -15.73 6.61 -23.92
C GLU A 390 -14.34 6.60 -23.24
N VAL A 391 -13.45 5.70 -23.67
CA VAL A 391 -12.11 5.52 -23.06
C VAL A 391 -11.29 6.81 -23.09
N GLU A 392 -11.41 7.58 -24.17
CA GLU A 392 -10.71 8.85 -24.37
C GLU A 392 -11.43 10.07 -23.74
N ALA A 393 -12.44 9.85 -22.89
CA ALA A 393 -13.17 10.95 -22.25
C ALA A 393 -12.27 11.78 -21.34
N GLU A 394 -11.43 11.15 -20.53
CA GLU A 394 -10.57 11.85 -19.57
C GLU A 394 -9.53 12.75 -20.26
N PRO A 395 -8.78 12.32 -21.29
CA PRO A 395 -7.90 13.19 -22.05
C PRO A 395 -8.61 14.40 -22.68
N LYS A 396 -9.80 14.21 -23.27
CA LYS A 396 -10.59 15.29 -23.87
C LYS A 396 -11.04 16.33 -22.83
N ILE A 397 -11.44 15.87 -21.65
CA ILE A 397 -11.83 16.73 -20.53
C ILE A 397 -10.63 17.52 -19.99
N VAL A 398 -9.49 16.85 -19.77
CA VAL A 398 -8.25 17.48 -19.30
C VAL A 398 -7.80 18.56 -20.27
N GLU A 399 -7.80 18.27 -21.57
CA GLU A 399 -7.43 19.25 -22.60
C GLU A 399 -8.36 20.47 -22.58
N THR A 400 -9.67 20.24 -22.50
CA THR A 400 -10.66 21.32 -22.46
C THR A 400 -10.46 22.24 -21.24
N LEU A 401 -10.19 21.66 -20.07
CA LEU A 401 -9.97 22.42 -18.84
C LEU A 401 -8.64 23.17 -18.85
N LEU A 402 -7.56 22.57 -19.35
CA LEU A 402 -6.27 23.26 -19.45
C LEU A 402 -6.35 24.42 -20.46
N SER A 403 -6.96 24.22 -21.62
CA SER A 403 -7.26 25.28 -22.59
C SER A 403 -8.07 26.44 -21.98
N SER A 404 -9.04 26.10 -21.13
CA SER A 404 -9.84 27.09 -20.41
C SER A 404 -9.02 27.85 -19.34
N LEU A 405 -8.14 27.17 -18.61
CA LEU A 405 -7.20 27.83 -17.68
C LEU A 405 -6.21 28.74 -18.40
N GLU A 406 -5.69 28.33 -19.56
CA GLU A 406 -4.80 29.15 -20.40
C GLU A 406 -5.50 30.43 -20.85
N PHE A 407 -6.75 30.32 -21.28
CA PHE A 407 -7.60 31.46 -21.62
C PHE A 407 -7.76 32.42 -20.44
N LEU A 408 -8.05 31.92 -19.23
CA LEU A 408 -8.17 32.76 -18.03
C LEU A 408 -6.84 33.36 -17.55
N ALA A 409 -5.73 32.66 -17.78
CA ALA A 409 -4.41 33.10 -17.34
C ALA A 409 -3.76 34.07 -18.34
N GLY A 410 -4.15 34.03 -19.61
CA GLY A 410 -3.50 34.79 -20.69
C GLY A 410 -2.09 34.28 -21.02
N LYS A 411 -1.76 33.03 -20.65
CA LYS A 411 -0.44 32.41 -20.85
C LYS A 411 -0.57 30.89 -20.97
N PRO A 412 0.38 30.21 -21.63
CA PRO A 412 0.32 28.76 -21.83
C PRO A 412 0.44 28.00 -20.51
N ARG A 413 -0.07 26.76 -20.51
CA ARG A 413 0.10 25.77 -19.45
C ARG A 413 1.59 25.48 -19.23
N ARG A 414 1.96 25.07 -18.01
CA ARG A 414 3.35 24.71 -17.70
C ARG A 414 3.63 23.26 -18.06
N ALA A 415 4.87 22.97 -18.43
CA ALA A 415 5.35 21.59 -18.46
C ALA A 415 5.35 21.02 -17.03
N PRO A 416 4.98 19.75 -16.82
CA PRO A 416 5.16 19.10 -15.53
C PRO A 416 6.62 19.22 -15.07
N ALA A 417 6.82 19.63 -13.82
CA ALA A 417 8.17 19.81 -13.28
C ALA A 417 8.86 18.44 -13.13
N VAL A 418 10.04 18.30 -13.73
CA VAL A 418 10.94 17.17 -13.45
C VAL A 418 11.86 17.63 -12.32
N SER A 419 11.65 17.10 -11.11
CA SER A 419 12.46 17.46 -9.96
C SER A 419 13.65 16.51 -9.84
N HIS A 420 14.86 17.05 -9.82
CA HIS A 420 16.07 16.26 -9.56
C HIS A 420 16.52 16.47 -8.12
N GLY A 421 16.50 15.42 -7.30
CA GLY A 421 17.18 15.39 -6.02
C GLY A 421 18.68 15.14 -6.17
N SER A 422 19.39 14.94 -5.05
CA SER A 422 20.85 14.68 -5.05
C SER A 422 21.23 13.40 -5.79
N TYR A 423 20.44 12.33 -5.67
CA TYR A 423 20.66 11.07 -6.36
C TYR A 423 20.53 11.24 -7.88
N ALA A 424 19.41 11.83 -8.34
CA ALA A 424 19.18 12.02 -9.77
C ALA A 424 20.22 12.94 -10.42
N ARG A 425 20.63 14.01 -9.72
CA ARG A 425 21.75 14.87 -10.16
C ARG A 425 23.06 14.11 -10.27
N ALA A 426 23.34 13.21 -9.34
CA ALA A 426 24.57 12.40 -9.38
C ALA A 426 24.54 11.43 -10.57
N ILE A 427 23.42 10.76 -10.84
CA ILE A 427 23.26 9.91 -12.03
C ILE A 427 23.50 10.71 -13.31
N LEU A 428 22.90 11.90 -13.46
CA LEU A 428 23.11 12.75 -14.63
C LEU A 428 24.57 13.20 -14.80
N ALA A 429 25.30 13.42 -13.70
CA ALA A 429 26.71 13.81 -13.73
C ALA A 429 27.62 12.70 -14.29
N GLU A 430 27.20 11.43 -14.19
CA GLU A 430 27.87 10.27 -14.81
C GLU A 430 27.64 10.17 -16.33
N LYS A 431 26.87 11.08 -16.93
CA LYS A 431 26.55 11.14 -18.37
C LYS A 431 25.99 9.81 -18.90
N PRO A 432 24.84 9.35 -18.36
CA PRO A 432 24.23 8.10 -18.77
C PRO A 432 23.79 8.15 -20.23
N LEU A 433 23.84 7.01 -20.91
CA LEU A 433 23.36 6.82 -22.28
C LEU A 433 21.85 7.05 -22.42
N ALA A 434 21.10 6.78 -21.36
CA ALA A 434 19.68 7.08 -21.21
C ALA A 434 19.36 7.05 -19.72
N TYR A 435 18.40 7.87 -19.28
CA TYR A 435 17.97 7.90 -17.89
C TYR A 435 16.48 8.18 -17.80
N TRP A 436 15.72 7.23 -17.23
CA TRP A 436 14.27 7.31 -17.06
C TRP A 436 13.92 7.45 -15.58
N ARG A 437 13.19 8.53 -15.26
CA ARG A 437 12.67 8.80 -13.92
C ARG A 437 11.36 8.05 -13.63
N CYS A 438 10.66 7.54 -14.64
CA CYS A 438 9.41 6.78 -14.48
C CYS A 438 8.26 7.56 -13.79
N GLU A 439 8.25 8.89 -13.90
CA GLU A 439 7.29 9.78 -13.20
C GLU A 439 6.06 10.16 -14.04
N GLU A 440 5.87 9.55 -15.22
CA GLU A 440 4.83 9.91 -16.18
C GLU A 440 3.41 9.74 -15.61
N PHE A 441 2.53 10.66 -15.98
CA PHE A 441 1.10 10.61 -15.63
C PHE A 441 0.28 9.75 -16.59
N GLU A 442 0.74 9.63 -17.84
CA GLU A 442 0.00 9.03 -18.95
C GLU A 442 0.91 8.82 -20.17
N GLY A 443 0.34 8.24 -21.23
CA GLY A 443 1.00 8.04 -22.52
C GLY A 443 1.42 6.59 -22.72
N ASN A 444 2.37 6.40 -23.63
CA ASN A 444 2.97 5.09 -23.95
C ASN A 444 4.50 5.16 -24.00
N ARG A 445 5.11 6.19 -23.40
CA ARG A 445 6.56 6.36 -23.35
C ARG A 445 7.04 6.85 -22.00
N LEU A 446 8.21 6.38 -21.58
CA LEU A 446 9.01 6.98 -20.52
C LEU A 446 9.99 8.01 -21.12
N ALA A 447 10.04 9.20 -20.55
CA ALA A 447 10.93 10.26 -21.00
C ALA A 447 12.39 9.95 -20.65
N ASP A 448 13.29 10.29 -21.57
CA ASP A 448 14.74 10.24 -21.35
C ASP A 448 15.25 11.61 -20.90
N VAL A 449 15.61 11.72 -19.63
CA VAL A 449 16.11 12.97 -19.03
C VAL A 449 17.62 13.15 -19.20
N SER A 450 18.33 12.19 -19.83
CA SER A 450 19.77 12.33 -20.14
C SER A 450 20.04 13.36 -21.24
N GLY A 451 19.03 13.67 -22.06
CA GLY A 451 19.16 14.55 -23.24
C GLY A 451 19.53 13.83 -24.54
N HIS A 452 19.70 12.50 -24.53
CA HIS A 452 20.06 11.72 -25.72
C HIS A 452 18.86 11.23 -26.57
N GLY A 453 17.63 11.49 -26.12
CA GLY A 453 16.43 11.19 -26.90
C GLY A 453 16.18 9.69 -27.07
N ARG A 454 16.36 8.90 -26.01
CA ARG A 454 16.12 7.45 -25.99
C ARG A 454 14.97 7.06 -25.05
N PRO A 455 13.71 7.39 -25.38
CA PRO A 455 12.59 7.14 -24.49
C PRO A 455 12.17 5.67 -24.51
N GLY A 456 11.82 5.13 -23.34
CA GLY A 456 11.26 3.77 -23.21
C GLY A 456 9.86 3.69 -23.81
N LYS A 457 9.57 2.66 -24.60
CA LYS A 457 8.23 2.36 -25.14
C LYS A 457 7.48 1.47 -24.14
N ILE A 458 6.28 1.89 -23.75
CA ILE A 458 5.41 1.16 -22.83
C ILE A 458 4.37 0.37 -23.63
N GLU A 459 4.20 -0.90 -23.30
CA GLU A 459 3.17 -1.79 -23.87
C GLU A 459 2.45 -2.58 -22.78
N GLY A 460 1.21 -3.00 -23.05
CA GLY A 460 0.40 -3.74 -22.08
C GLY A 460 -0.14 -2.89 -20.93
N ILE A 461 -0.35 -3.53 -19.77
CA ILE A 461 -1.07 -2.93 -18.64
C ILE A 461 -0.09 -2.36 -17.61
N VAL A 462 -0.19 -1.05 -17.37
CA VAL A 462 0.61 -0.31 -16.39
C VAL A 462 -0.26 0.59 -15.52
N ALA A 463 0.29 1.01 -14.38
CA ALA A 463 -0.26 2.09 -13.57
C ALA A 463 0.78 3.19 -13.37
N TYR A 464 0.36 4.42 -13.65
CA TYR A 464 1.20 5.61 -13.70
C TYR A 464 1.33 6.30 -12.35
N HIS A 465 2.45 7.01 -12.20
CA HIS A 465 2.69 7.98 -11.15
C HIS A 465 2.47 7.44 -9.72
N LEU A 466 2.81 6.17 -9.47
CA LEU A 466 2.70 5.57 -8.13
C LEU A 466 3.90 5.97 -7.27
N PRO A 467 3.81 5.92 -5.92
CA PRO A 467 4.94 6.30 -5.06
C PRO A 467 6.21 5.48 -5.35
N GLY A 468 7.32 6.18 -5.64
CA GLY A 468 8.68 5.65 -5.79
C GLY A 468 9.37 5.32 -4.45
N PRO A 469 10.69 5.04 -4.44
CA PRO A 469 11.50 4.99 -3.23
C PRO A 469 11.37 6.28 -2.42
N LYS A 470 11.27 6.14 -1.09
CA LYS A 470 10.97 7.27 -0.19
C LYS A 470 12.25 7.87 0.38
N ASN A 471 12.83 8.82 -0.33
CA ASN A 471 13.87 9.70 0.19
C ASN A 471 13.88 11.04 -0.61
N PRO A 472 14.12 12.20 0.03
CA PRO A 472 14.30 13.46 -0.69
C PRO A 472 15.45 13.46 -1.70
N SER A 473 16.40 12.52 -1.60
CA SER A 473 17.49 12.37 -2.57
C SER A 473 17.01 12.15 -4.01
N PHE A 474 15.82 11.59 -4.23
CA PHE A 474 15.28 11.32 -5.58
C PHE A 474 14.68 12.56 -6.22
N SER A 475 13.73 13.23 -5.54
CA SER A 475 12.94 14.35 -6.12
C SER A 475 12.88 15.60 -5.22
N ALA A 476 13.83 15.78 -4.30
CA ALA A 476 13.90 16.90 -3.36
C ALA A 476 12.60 17.06 -2.55
N ASP A 477 11.99 18.26 -2.57
CA ASP A 477 10.71 18.54 -1.90
C ASP A 477 9.49 18.03 -2.68
N ALA A 478 9.69 17.64 -3.95
CA ALA A 478 8.65 17.03 -4.75
C ALA A 478 8.48 15.54 -4.39
N ARG A 479 7.29 15.01 -4.69
CA ARG A 479 7.01 13.58 -4.48
C ARG A 479 7.69 12.76 -5.59
N ASN A 480 8.57 11.85 -5.21
CA ASN A 480 9.12 10.86 -6.13
C ASN A 480 8.03 9.85 -6.58
N ALA A 481 7.94 9.63 -7.89
CA ALA A 481 6.95 8.76 -8.52
C ALA A 481 7.61 7.65 -9.35
N SER A 482 6.84 6.63 -9.71
CA SER A 482 7.32 5.42 -10.35
C SER A 482 6.25 4.83 -11.26
N LEU A 483 6.68 3.99 -12.19
CA LEU A 483 5.81 3.21 -13.06
C LEU A 483 5.57 1.83 -12.45
N GLN A 484 4.31 1.41 -12.36
CA GLN A 484 3.96 0.04 -11.99
C GLN A 484 3.65 -0.79 -13.23
N LEU A 485 4.37 -1.89 -13.40
CA LEU A 485 4.00 -2.95 -14.33
C LEU A 485 2.94 -3.84 -13.68
N ALA A 486 1.82 -4.05 -14.37
CA ALA A 486 0.76 -4.99 -14.02
C ALA A 486 0.66 -6.07 -15.10
N GLY A 487 1.83 -6.62 -15.46
CA GLY A 487 2.06 -7.48 -16.61
C GLY A 487 2.37 -6.76 -17.92
N GLY A 488 2.43 -5.41 -17.93
CA GLY A 488 2.96 -4.63 -19.05
C GLY A 488 4.49 -4.68 -19.14
N THR A 489 5.03 -4.06 -20.18
CA THR A 489 6.46 -4.01 -20.48
C THR A 489 6.94 -2.60 -20.79
N VAL A 490 8.23 -2.36 -20.59
CA VAL A 490 8.92 -1.15 -21.08
C VAL A 490 10.13 -1.57 -21.90
N SER A 491 10.33 -1.00 -23.08
CA SER A 491 11.44 -1.39 -23.95
C SER A 491 12.18 -0.22 -24.60
N ALA A 492 13.50 -0.36 -24.82
CA ALA A 492 14.27 0.60 -25.61
C ALA A 492 15.55 0.00 -26.19
N ALA A 493 15.98 0.58 -27.32
CA ALA A 493 17.27 0.31 -27.91
C ALA A 493 18.30 1.29 -27.33
N ILE A 494 19.20 0.79 -26.50
CA ILE A 494 20.29 1.56 -25.89
C ILE A 494 21.63 0.96 -26.34
N PRO A 495 22.14 1.35 -27.52
CA PRO A 495 23.38 0.79 -28.05
C PRO A 495 24.58 1.18 -27.17
N ASN A 496 25.58 0.30 -27.13
CA ASN A 496 26.82 0.47 -26.35
C ASN A 496 26.63 0.52 -24.83
N ALA A 497 25.45 0.17 -24.30
CA ALA A 497 25.27 0.05 -22.87
C ALA A 497 26.08 -1.12 -22.32
N VAL A 498 26.95 -0.85 -21.35
CA VAL A 498 27.81 -1.84 -20.68
C VAL A 498 27.41 -1.99 -19.21
N SER A 499 26.72 -0.99 -18.64
CA SER A 499 26.12 -1.09 -17.30
C SER A 499 24.68 -0.58 -17.28
N LEU A 500 23.87 -1.14 -16.38
CA LEU A 500 22.48 -0.78 -16.11
C LEU A 500 22.27 -0.67 -14.60
N SER A 501 21.86 0.50 -14.12
CA SER A 501 21.41 0.76 -12.75
C SER A 501 19.91 1.03 -12.74
N PHE A 502 19.16 0.42 -11.82
CA PHE A 502 17.74 0.72 -11.66
C PHE A 502 17.23 0.36 -10.27
N TRP A 503 16.10 0.98 -9.89
CA TRP A 503 15.34 0.61 -8.71
C TRP A 503 14.11 -0.18 -9.10
N PHE A 504 13.81 -1.24 -8.36
CA PHE A 504 12.57 -1.98 -8.52
C PHE A 504 11.88 -2.23 -7.19
N TRP A 505 10.54 -2.29 -7.23
CA TRP A 505 9.71 -2.68 -6.11
C TRP A 505 9.06 -4.02 -6.40
N ASN A 506 9.34 -5.03 -5.59
CA ASN A 506 8.79 -6.37 -5.78
C ASN A 506 7.34 -6.45 -5.30
N GLY A 507 6.39 -6.50 -6.24
CA GLY A 507 4.96 -6.57 -5.94
C GLY A 507 4.41 -7.99 -5.73
N MET A 508 5.24 -9.02 -5.86
CA MET A 508 4.81 -10.43 -5.76
C MET A 508 5.61 -11.21 -4.73
N SER A 509 4.89 -11.98 -3.91
CA SER A 509 5.53 -12.93 -2.99
C SER A 509 6.11 -14.09 -3.80
N SER A 510 7.29 -14.57 -3.43
CA SER A 510 7.94 -15.73 -4.07
C SER A 510 7.14 -17.03 -3.95
N SER A 511 6.22 -17.10 -2.99
CA SER A 511 5.27 -18.20 -2.80
C SER A 511 3.94 -18.03 -3.54
N ALA A 512 3.76 -16.95 -4.29
CA ALA A 512 2.48 -16.58 -4.88
C ALA A 512 2.11 -17.42 -6.12
N ARG A 513 3.08 -17.68 -7.00
CA ARG A 513 2.93 -18.35 -8.30
C ARG A 513 4.22 -19.05 -8.71
N ASP A 514 4.16 -19.88 -9.73
CA ASP A 514 5.28 -20.68 -10.22
C ASP A 514 6.46 -19.82 -10.70
N ASP A 515 6.18 -18.73 -11.42
CA ASP A 515 7.18 -17.74 -11.87
C ASP A 515 6.85 -16.33 -11.39
N THR A 516 7.79 -15.60 -10.75
CA THR A 516 7.52 -14.24 -10.27
C THR A 516 7.71 -13.10 -11.27
N GLY A 517 8.12 -13.41 -12.51
CA GLY A 517 8.21 -12.46 -13.62
C GLY A 517 9.64 -12.00 -13.94
N GLU A 518 9.87 -11.62 -15.20
CA GLU A 518 11.15 -11.10 -15.69
C GLU A 518 11.31 -9.62 -15.32
N LEU A 519 12.40 -9.29 -14.62
CA LEU A 519 12.70 -7.91 -14.24
C LEU A 519 13.29 -7.16 -15.42
N VAL A 520 14.34 -7.73 -16.02
CA VAL A 520 14.98 -7.18 -17.20
C VAL A 520 15.45 -8.30 -18.13
N ALA A 521 15.27 -8.09 -19.43
CA ALA A 521 15.79 -8.94 -20.48
C ALA A 521 16.52 -8.09 -21.52
N LEU A 522 17.49 -8.70 -22.19
CA LEU A 522 18.21 -8.11 -23.32
C LEU A 522 18.27 -9.13 -24.46
N ALA A 523 17.72 -8.73 -25.61
CA ALA A 523 17.45 -9.66 -26.71
C ALA A 523 16.64 -10.88 -26.20
N ASP A 524 16.89 -12.07 -26.77
CA ASP A 524 16.25 -13.34 -26.34
C ASP A 524 17.22 -14.26 -25.59
N SER A 525 18.48 -13.84 -25.42
CA SER A 525 19.52 -14.65 -24.78
C SER A 525 19.70 -14.33 -23.31
N PHE A 526 19.55 -13.08 -22.89
CA PHE A 526 19.81 -12.65 -21.51
C PHE A 526 18.53 -12.28 -20.76
N SER A 527 18.32 -12.83 -19.57
CA SER A 527 17.28 -12.34 -18.66
C SER A 527 17.65 -12.44 -17.18
N LEU A 528 17.17 -11.48 -16.41
CA LEU A 528 17.19 -11.47 -14.96
C LEU A 528 15.74 -11.49 -14.45
N ARG A 529 15.43 -12.47 -13.61
CA ARG A 529 14.11 -12.63 -12.99
C ARG A 529 14.22 -12.94 -11.51
N ILE A 530 13.09 -12.84 -10.83
CA ILE A 530 12.94 -13.35 -9.46
C ILE A 530 12.42 -14.78 -9.55
N GLY A 531 12.98 -15.71 -8.76
CA GLY A 531 12.50 -17.08 -8.68
C GLY A 531 11.14 -17.19 -7.99
N GLY A 532 10.21 -17.93 -8.60
CA GLY A 532 8.89 -18.24 -8.05
C GLY A 532 8.83 -19.62 -7.40
N LYS A 533 7.62 -20.15 -7.24
CA LYS A 533 7.36 -21.42 -6.57
C LYS A 533 7.97 -22.63 -7.31
N ALA A 534 8.02 -22.60 -8.63
CA ALA A 534 8.56 -23.71 -9.44
C ALA A 534 10.09 -23.80 -9.34
N ASP A 535 10.76 -22.74 -8.89
CA ASP A 535 12.23 -22.65 -8.84
C ASP A 535 12.86 -23.29 -7.60
N GLY A 536 12.07 -23.98 -6.76
CA GLY A 536 12.57 -24.73 -5.61
C GLY A 536 13.42 -23.88 -4.66
N GLU A 537 14.70 -24.23 -4.53
CA GLU A 537 15.63 -23.50 -3.67
C GLU A 537 15.97 -22.08 -4.16
N ALA A 538 15.72 -21.76 -5.43
CA ALA A 538 15.91 -20.42 -5.99
C ALA A 538 14.68 -19.52 -5.84
N ARG A 539 13.59 -20.03 -5.25
CA ARG A 539 12.42 -19.23 -4.90
C ARG A 539 12.82 -18.00 -4.09
N GLY A 540 12.38 -16.83 -4.53
CA GLY A 540 12.63 -15.54 -3.88
C GLY A 540 14.04 -14.97 -4.11
N HIS A 541 14.89 -15.64 -4.88
CA HIS A 541 16.25 -15.20 -5.20
C HIS A 541 16.32 -14.73 -6.65
N PHE A 542 17.37 -14.01 -7.00
CA PHE A 542 17.63 -13.72 -8.41
C PHE A 542 17.98 -14.99 -9.18
N LEU A 543 17.45 -15.07 -10.39
CA LEU A 543 17.83 -16.05 -11.39
C LEU A 543 18.23 -15.29 -12.66
N LEU A 544 19.48 -15.48 -13.04
CA LEU A 544 20.06 -14.88 -14.23
C LEU A 544 20.31 -15.97 -15.27
N LYS A 545 19.83 -15.75 -16.49
CA LYS A 545 19.94 -16.68 -17.61
C LYS A 545 20.70 -16.01 -18.77
N ASP A 546 21.60 -16.78 -19.39
CA ASP A 546 22.28 -16.44 -20.65
C ASP A 546 22.30 -17.69 -21.55
N GLY A 547 21.39 -17.75 -22.53
CA GLY A 547 21.17 -18.95 -23.33
C GLY A 547 20.74 -20.14 -22.45
N GLU A 548 21.53 -21.21 -22.43
CA GLU A 548 21.28 -22.39 -21.58
C GLU A 548 21.88 -22.26 -20.16
N LYS A 549 22.74 -21.27 -19.93
CA LYS A 549 23.38 -21.08 -18.62
C LYS A 549 22.44 -20.38 -17.65
N GLN A 550 22.44 -20.82 -16.40
CA GLN A 550 21.67 -20.21 -15.32
C GLN A 550 22.54 -20.00 -14.08
N PHE A 551 22.39 -18.83 -13.45
CA PHE A 551 23.09 -18.42 -12.25
C PHE A 551 22.06 -17.98 -11.19
N LYS A 552 22.34 -18.26 -9.93
CA LYS A 552 21.42 -18.06 -8.80
C LYS A 552 22.03 -17.10 -7.79
N GLY A 553 21.25 -16.12 -7.34
CA GLY A 553 21.60 -15.25 -6.22
C GLY A 553 21.46 -15.95 -4.86
N THR A 554 22.12 -15.41 -3.85
CA THR A 554 22.11 -15.88 -2.46
C THR A 554 21.18 -15.10 -1.53
N THR A 555 20.74 -13.91 -1.94
CA THR A 555 19.88 -13.04 -1.16
C THR A 555 18.40 -13.27 -1.48
N GLU A 556 17.61 -13.59 -0.45
CA GLU A 556 16.15 -13.64 -0.55
C GLU A 556 15.59 -12.20 -0.65
N LEU A 557 14.92 -11.89 -1.75
CA LEU A 557 14.39 -10.57 -2.06
C LEU A 557 13.12 -10.27 -1.25
N GLY A 558 13.08 -9.09 -0.66
CA GLY A 558 11.95 -8.63 0.12
C GLY A 558 10.67 -8.48 -0.71
N PHE A 559 9.53 -8.82 -0.11
CA PHE A 559 8.21 -8.53 -0.66
C PHE A 559 7.78 -7.12 -0.32
N ARG A 560 7.27 -6.37 -1.32
CA ARG A 560 6.81 -4.98 -1.18
C ARG A 560 7.88 -4.02 -0.65
N SER A 561 9.14 -4.30 -0.96
CA SER A 561 10.29 -3.45 -0.69
C SER A 561 10.92 -2.97 -2.00
N TRP A 562 11.56 -1.81 -1.93
CA TRP A 562 12.44 -1.31 -2.98
C TRP A 562 13.81 -1.94 -2.84
N SER A 563 14.42 -2.29 -3.97
CA SER A 563 15.81 -2.72 -4.08
C SER A 563 16.48 -2.02 -5.27
N HIS A 564 17.78 -1.80 -5.13
CA HIS A 564 18.66 -1.22 -6.15
C HIS A 564 19.50 -2.31 -6.79
N VAL A 565 19.52 -2.35 -8.12
CA VAL A 565 20.32 -3.31 -8.88
C VAL A 565 21.27 -2.56 -9.79
N LEU A 566 22.54 -3.00 -9.80
CA LEU A 566 23.52 -2.61 -10.80
C LEU A 566 24.01 -3.86 -11.52
N LEU A 567 23.78 -3.92 -12.84
CA LEU A 567 24.39 -4.88 -13.74
C LEU A 567 25.56 -4.20 -14.46
N SER A 568 26.72 -4.86 -14.50
CA SER A 568 27.93 -4.29 -15.09
C SER A 568 28.76 -5.37 -15.76
N TRP A 569 29.19 -5.11 -17.00
CA TRP A 569 30.04 -6.01 -17.78
C TRP A 569 31.47 -5.47 -17.86
N GLU A 570 32.44 -6.37 -17.72
CA GLU A 570 33.85 -6.14 -17.99
C GLU A 570 34.35 -7.27 -18.91
N GLY A 571 34.35 -6.99 -20.22
CA GLY A 571 34.52 -8.04 -21.23
C GLY A 571 33.41 -9.09 -21.15
N ALA A 572 33.77 -10.35 -20.89
CA ALA A 572 32.83 -11.47 -20.72
C ALA A 572 32.35 -11.66 -19.26
N ALA A 573 32.91 -10.93 -18.29
CA ALA A 573 32.50 -11.02 -16.90
C ALA A 573 31.31 -10.09 -16.65
N MET A 574 30.22 -10.62 -16.12
CA MET A 574 29.04 -9.85 -15.70
C MET A 574 28.93 -9.95 -14.18
N ASN A 575 28.81 -8.79 -13.54
CA ASN A 575 28.58 -8.66 -12.11
C ASN A 575 27.21 -8.03 -11.87
N LEU A 576 26.42 -8.66 -11.00
CA LEU A 576 25.19 -8.11 -10.44
C LEU A 576 25.48 -7.69 -9.01
N PHE A 577 25.26 -6.41 -8.69
CA PHE A 577 25.33 -5.87 -7.34
C PHE A 577 23.92 -5.52 -6.85
N LEU A 578 23.67 -5.76 -5.57
CA LEU A 578 22.36 -5.58 -4.92
C LEU A 578 22.49 -4.64 -3.72
N ASP A 579 21.60 -3.65 -3.64
CA ASP A 579 21.41 -2.77 -2.49
C ASP A 579 22.72 -2.15 -1.96
N GLY A 580 23.61 -1.77 -2.88
CA GLY A 580 24.88 -1.11 -2.56
C GLY A 580 25.97 -2.00 -1.97
N ASP A 581 25.82 -3.33 -2.01
CA ASP A 581 26.90 -4.24 -1.66
C ASP A 581 28.03 -4.14 -2.70
N PRO A 582 29.27 -3.83 -2.31
CA PRO A 582 30.39 -3.84 -3.23
C PRO A 582 30.81 -5.24 -3.67
N GLU A 583 30.38 -6.30 -2.97
CA GLU A 583 30.54 -7.66 -3.45
C GLU A 583 29.39 -8.04 -4.40
N PRO A 584 29.67 -8.63 -5.57
CA PRO A 584 28.60 -9.06 -6.47
C PRO A 584 27.76 -10.18 -5.85
N GLU A 585 26.45 -9.99 -5.91
CA GLU A 585 25.42 -10.97 -5.59
C GLU A 585 25.44 -12.14 -6.60
N ILE A 586 25.77 -11.85 -7.87
CA ILE A 586 26.06 -12.87 -8.90
C ILE A 586 27.31 -12.43 -9.67
N ARG A 587 28.28 -13.33 -9.81
CA ARG A 587 29.38 -13.24 -10.78
C ARG A 587 29.17 -14.32 -11.85
N ALA A 588 29.08 -13.92 -13.10
CA ALA A 588 28.89 -14.85 -14.21
C ALA A 588 29.85 -14.55 -15.36
N LYS A 589 30.33 -15.61 -16.02
CA LYS A 589 31.05 -15.48 -17.30
C LYS A 589 30.07 -15.75 -18.44
N LEU A 590 29.63 -14.69 -19.08
CA LEU A 590 28.60 -14.69 -20.10
C LEU A 590 29.20 -14.59 -21.50
N SER A 591 28.35 -14.82 -22.50
CA SER A 591 28.68 -14.47 -23.88
C SER A 591 28.87 -12.95 -24.02
N PRO A 592 29.56 -12.45 -25.06
CA PRO A 592 29.61 -11.02 -25.34
C PRO A 592 28.20 -10.42 -25.34
N LEU A 593 28.07 -9.22 -24.75
CA LEU A 593 26.77 -8.60 -24.54
C LEU A 593 26.00 -8.53 -25.88
N PRO A 594 24.79 -9.14 -25.96
CA PRO A 594 24.04 -9.17 -27.20
C PRO A 594 23.57 -7.76 -27.56
N SER A 595 23.70 -7.39 -28.84
CA SER A 595 23.02 -6.21 -29.36
C SER A 595 21.53 -6.48 -29.42
N GLY A 596 20.70 -5.59 -28.87
CA GLY A 596 19.25 -5.80 -28.94
C GLY A 596 18.44 -4.80 -28.14
N LEU A 597 17.18 -5.16 -27.93
CA LEU A 597 16.21 -4.38 -27.18
C LEU A 597 16.32 -4.73 -25.70
N TRP A 598 16.52 -3.72 -24.86
CA TRP A 598 16.32 -3.84 -23.42
C TRP A 598 14.83 -3.88 -23.16
N ARG A 599 14.37 -4.81 -22.31
CA ARG A 599 12.98 -4.97 -21.90
C ARG A 599 12.89 -5.09 -20.39
N PHE A 600 12.00 -4.34 -19.75
CA PHE A 600 11.56 -4.57 -18.39
C PHE A 600 10.16 -5.18 -18.42
N GLY A 601 9.94 -6.25 -17.65
CA GLY A 601 8.86 -7.19 -17.97
C GLY A 601 9.17 -7.97 -19.25
N GLY A 602 8.33 -8.95 -19.58
CA GLY A 602 8.56 -9.82 -20.73
C GLY A 602 7.52 -10.93 -20.81
N ASP A 603 7.95 -12.06 -21.37
CA ASP A 603 7.10 -13.25 -21.57
C ASP A 603 6.61 -13.82 -20.24
N LEU A 604 7.40 -13.64 -19.18
CA LEU A 604 6.96 -13.82 -17.80
C LEU A 604 6.52 -12.48 -17.21
N PRO A 605 5.21 -12.20 -17.10
CA PRO A 605 4.73 -10.86 -16.75
C PRO A 605 5.20 -10.44 -15.36
N PHE A 606 5.86 -9.30 -15.24
CA PHE A 606 6.29 -8.76 -13.95
C PHE A 606 5.19 -7.90 -13.30
N GLU A 607 5.06 -8.03 -11.98
CA GLU A 607 4.09 -7.33 -11.15
C GLU A 607 4.86 -6.56 -10.08
N GLY A 608 5.23 -5.32 -10.39
CA GLY A 608 6.08 -4.49 -9.53
C GLY A 608 6.30 -3.09 -10.10
N ARG A 609 7.11 -2.29 -9.42
CA ARG A 609 7.41 -0.91 -9.86
C ARG A 609 8.83 -0.78 -10.31
N LEU A 610 9.05 0.19 -11.19
CA LEU A 610 10.34 0.58 -11.71
C LEU A 610 10.53 2.07 -11.49
N ASP A 611 11.75 2.44 -11.14
CA ASP A 611 12.17 3.82 -10.95
C ASP A 611 13.67 3.95 -11.28
N GLU A 612 14.10 5.16 -11.59
CA GLU A 612 15.52 5.54 -11.65
C GLU A 612 16.38 4.65 -12.57
N ILE A 613 15.92 4.38 -13.80
CA ILE A 613 16.57 3.45 -14.73
C ILE A 613 17.62 4.20 -15.56
N ALA A 614 18.90 3.86 -15.40
CA ALA A 614 20.02 4.51 -16.09
C ALA A 614 20.98 3.49 -16.73
N TRP A 615 21.39 3.76 -17.96
CA TRP A 615 22.40 2.99 -18.67
C TRP A 615 23.71 3.77 -18.82
N PHE A 616 24.84 3.08 -18.78
CA PHE A 616 26.17 3.68 -18.92
C PHE A 616 26.97 2.94 -19.99
N ASN A 617 27.87 3.66 -20.66
CA ASN A 617 28.80 3.09 -21.64
C ASN A 617 30.07 2.52 -21.00
N SER A 618 30.31 2.80 -19.72
CA SER A 618 31.42 2.27 -18.94
C SER A 618 30.99 1.09 -18.08
N SER A 619 31.96 0.22 -17.78
CA SER A 619 31.83 -0.76 -16.70
C SER A 619 31.83 -0.02 -15.36
N LEU A 620 30.87 -0.33 -14.49
CA LEU A 620 30.78 0.20 -13.13
C LEU A 620 31.20 -0.87 -12.11
N SER A 621 31.93 -0.46 -11.08
CA SER A 621 32.49 -1.35 -10.06
C SER A 621 31.52 -1.56 -8.88
N GLY A 622 31.86 -2.48 -7.97
CA GLY A 622 31.15 -2.61 -6.69
C GLY A 622 31.22 -1.35 -5.82
N GLN A 623 32.29 -0.55 -5.93
CA GLN A 623 32.37 0.73 -5.24
C GLN A 623 31.39 1.75 -5.83
N ASP A 624 31.13 1.69 -7.15
CA ASP A 624 30.08 2.50 -7.78
C ASP A 624 28.70 2.06 -7.32
N ALA A 625 28.44 0.75 -7.22
CA ALA A 625 27.19 0.23 -6.65
C ALA A 625 26.94 0.80 -5.25
N LYS A 626 27.95 0.70 -4.38
CA LYS A 626 27.91 1.23 -3.01
C LYS A 626 27.68 2.74 -2.97
N ARG A 627 28.40 3.50 -3.81
CA ARG A 627 28.30 4.96 -3.90
C ARG A 627 26.91 5.39 -4.37
N LEU A 628 26.41 4.84 -5.47
CA LEU A 628 25.08 5.14 -6.01
C LEU A 628 24.00 4.82 -4.97
N HIS A 629 24.05 3.64 -4.35
CA HIS A 629 23.09 3.30 -3.30
C HIS A 629 23.17 4.25 -2.10
N THR A 630 24.37 4.60 -1.64
CA THR A 630 24.56 5.55 -0.52
C THR A 630 23.96 6.92 -0.84
N LEU A 631 24.10 7.42 -2.07
CA LEU A 631 23.53 8.69 -2.52
C LEU A 631 21.99 8.70 -2.48
N SER A 632 21.36 7.53 -2.61
CA SER A 632 19.90 7.40 -2.50
C SER A 632 19.41 7.65 -1.08
N GLY A 633 20.26 7.50 -0.06
CA GLY A 633 19.88 7.60 1.34
C GLY A 633 18.89 6.51 1.80
N ILE A 634 18.64 5.48 0.98
CA ILE A 634 17.89 4.29 1.37
C ILE A 634 18.83 3.36 2.13
N THR A 635 18.37 2.81 3.25
CA THR A 635 19.12 1.81 4.01
C THR A 635 18.85 0.42 3.41
N PRO A 636 19.90 -0.38 3.08
CA PRO A 636 19.71 -1.75 2.63
C PRO A 636 18.94 -2.58 3.67
N PRO A 637 18.09 -3.53 3.25
CA PRO A 637 17.54 -4.52 4.17
C PRO A 637 18.67 -5.34 4.83
N PRO A 638 18.53 -5.78 6.10
CA PRO A 638 19.53 -6.61 6.75
C PRO A 638 19.70 -7.94 5.99
N LYS A 639 20.94 -8.32 5.66
CA LYS A 639 21.21 -9.60 5.01
C LYS A 639 20.82 -10.79 5.91
N PRO A 640 20.11 -11.80 5.39
CA PRO A 640 19.95 -13.07 6.08
C PRO A 640 21.32 -13.71 6.32
N ARG A 641 21.51 -14.37 7.48
CA ARG A 641 22.73 -15.15 7.70
C ARG A 641 22.71 -16.40 6.78
N PRO A 642 23.85 -16.79 6.18
CA PRO A 642 23.91 -17.98 5.33
C PRO A 642 23.48 -19.24 6.10
N PRO A 643 22.84 -20.23 5.42
CA PRO A 643 22.49 -21.51 6.03
C PRO A 643 23.73 -22.20 6.58
N ARG A 644 23.63 -22.79 7.78
CA ARG A 644 24.71 -23.56 8.39
C ARG A 644 24.71 -24.97 7.79
N THR A 645 25.87 -25.56 7.53
CA THR A 645 25.97 -26.98 7.12
C THR A 645 25.38 -27.87 8.22
N ALA A 646 24.70 -28.97 7.85
CA ALA A 646 24.18 -29.95 8.82
C ALA A 646 25.30 -30.54 9.68
N MET A 647 25.04 -30.68 10.98
CA MET A 647 26.07 -31.05 11.95
C MET A 647 25.66 -32.26 12.79
N THR A 648 26.59 -33.18 12.98
CA THR A 648 26.53 -34.25 13.98
C THR A 648 27.14 -33.77 15.29
N ARG A 649 26.58 -34.23 16.41
CA ARG A 649 27.03 -33.86 17.75
C ARG A 649 27.86 -34.97 18.37
N GLY A 650 29.03 -34.62 18.90
CA GLY A 650 29.90 -35.53 19.64
C GLY A 650 29.41 -35.83 21.08
N PRO A 651 30.25 -36.50 21.89
CA PRO A 651 29.94 -36.81 23.29
C PRO A 651 29.63 -35.58 24.14
N THR A 652 28.85 -35.76 25.21
CA THR A 652 28.30 -34.66 26.00
C THR A 652 28.69 -34.68 27.48
N ASP A 653 29.60 -35.55 27.90
CA ASP A 653 29.95 -35.66 29.32
C ASP A 653 30.64 -34.39 29.86
N ALA A 654 31.54 -33.79 29.06
CA ALA A 654 32.12 -32.48 29.40
C ALA A 654 31.06 -31.36 29.47
N TYR A 655 30.01 -31.43 28.63
CA TYR A 655 28.87 -30.51 28.70
C TYR A 655 28.10 -30.71 30.00
N ALA A 656 27.86 -31.95 30.39
CA ALA A 656 27.15 -32.28 31.62
C ALA A 656 27.90 -31.79 32.86
N GLU A 657 29.22 -31.95 32.90
CA GLU A 657 30.06 -31.40 33.97
C GLU A 657 29.97 -29.88 34.05
N ALA A 658 30.07 -29.18 32.92
CA ALA A 658 29.98 -27.72 32.87
C ALA A 658 28.60 -27.20 33.29
N VAL A 659 27.52 -27.86 32.83
CA VAL A 659 26.16 -27.56 33.27
C VAL A 659 26.04 -27.75 34.78
N MET A 660 26.51 -28.86 35.34
CA MET A 660 26.42 -29.13 36.78
C MET A 660 27.21 -28.10 37.61
N GLN A 661 28.36 -27.62 37.13
CA GLN A 661 29.11 -26.52 37.76
C GLN A 661 28.31 -25.21 37.79
N SER A 662 27.44 -24.99 36.81
CA SER A 662 26.52 -23.85 36.74
C SER A 662 25.28 -23.96 37.63
N LYS A 663 25.16 -25.07 38.39
CA LYS A 663 24.15 -25.33 39.43
C LYS A 663 22.71 -25.23 38.92
N PRO A 664 22.29 -26.12 37.99
CA PRO A 664 20.91 -26.16 37.52
C PRO A 664 20.00 -26.61 38.65
N ILE A 665 18.75 -26.16 38.59
CA ILE A 665 17.69 -26.57 39.52
C ILE A 665 16.94 -27.81 39.04
N ALA A 666 17.15 -28.21 37.78
CA ALA A 666 16.80 -29.50 37.20
C ALA A 666 17.68 -29.77 35.97
N TYR A 667 18.14 -31.00 35.79
CA TYR A 667 18.97 -31.38 34.66
C TYR A 667 18.62 -32.80 34.18
N TRP A 668 18.08 -32.92 32.97
CA TRP A 668 17.68 -34.19 32.38
C TRP A 668 18.55 -34.53 31.19
N ARG A 669 19.29 -35.64 31.30
CA ARG A 669 20.15 -36.13 30.21
C ARG A 669 19.37 -36.78 29.07
N LEU A 670 18.11 -37.19 29.26
CA LEU A 670 17.16 -37.76 28.28
C LEU A 670 17.61 -38.98 27.43
N ARG A 671 18.89 -39.31 27.34
CA ARG A 671 19.41 -40.48 26.63
C ARG A 671 19.04 -41.81 27.27
N GLU A 672 18.97 -41.83 28.60
CA GLU A 672 18.73 -43.04 29.40
C GLU A 672 17.40 -42.99 30.15
N SER A 673 17.04 -41.80 30.68
CA SER A 673 15.78 -41.59 31.37
C SER A 673 15.44 -40.10 31.48
N ALA A 674 14.23 -39.78 31.92
CA ALA A 674 13.85 -38.45 32.36
C ALA A 674 14.16 -38.22 33.86
N LYS A 675 15.12 -38.94 34.45
CA LYS A 675 15.55 -38.67 35.83
C LYS A 675 16.40 -37.40 35.90
N ASP A 676 16.01 -36.50 36.78
CA ASP A 676 16.84 -35.36 37.17
C ASP A 676 18.18 -35.82 37.75
N SER A 677 19.26 -35.35 37.16
CA SER A 677 20.65 -35.56 37.56
C SER A 677 21.16 -34.45 38.50
N SER A 678 20.35 -33.42 38.76
CA SER A 678 20.64 -32.40 39.75
C SER A 678 20.38 -32.90 41.18
N PRO A 679 20.90 -32.23 42.22
CA PRO A 679 20.63 -32.60 43.62
C PRO A 679 19.17 -32.43 44.08
N LYS A 680 18.26 -31.96 43.20
CA LYS A 680 16.88 -31.60 43.55
C LYS A 680 15.84 -32.67 43.22
N SER A 681 16.23 -33.77 42.56
CA SER A 681 15.36 -34.93 42.25
C SER A 681 14.05 -34.58 41.53
N ARG A 682 14.04 -33.55 40.68
CA ARG A 682 12.87 -33.08 39.93
C ARG A 682 12.66 -33.90 38.65
N HIS A 683 12.35 -35.18 38.80
CA HIS A 683 12.23 -36.10 37.68
C HIS A 683 11.11 -35.70 36.71
N GLY A 684 11.35 -35.89 35.42
CA GLY A 684 10.35 -35.77 34.37
C GLY A 684 9.67 -37.11 34.06
N LYS A 685 8.61 -37.05 33.26
CA LYS A 685 7.89 -38.22 32.76
C LYS A 685 7.64 -38.07 31.26
N PHE A 686 7.96 -39.11 30.50
CA PHE A 686 7.63 -39.19 29.09
C PHE A 686 6.16 -39.54 28.89
N GLU A 687 5.52 -38.86 27.94
CA GLU A 687 4.19 -39.18 27.42
C GLU A 687 4.30 -40.14 26.24
N LYS A 688 3.15 -40.72 25.81
CA LYS A 688 3.11 -41.59 24.64
C LYS A 688 3.66 -40.85 23.41
N GLY A 689 4.58 -41.48 22.68
CA GLY A 689 5.27 -40.88 21.53
C GLY A 689 6.54 -40.11 21.90
N ALA A 690 7.02 -40.23 23.14
CA ALA A 690 8.36 -39.81 23.54
C ALA A 690 9.00 -40.88 24.41
N SER A 691 10.32 -41.06 24.29
CA SER A 691 11.06 -42.08 25.04
C SER A 691 12.52 -41.67 25.19
N PRO A 692 13.23 -42.17 26.22
CA PRO A 692 14.67 -42.03 26.26
C PRO A 692 15.28 -42.71 25.04
N ASN A 693 16.26 -42.09 24.41
CA ASN A 693 16.96 -42.70 23.28
C ASN A 693 18.40 -42.20 23.18
N ALA A 694 19.36 -43.13 23.19
CA ALA A 694 20.79 -42.88 23.02
C ALA A 694 21.30 -43.17 21.60
N SER A 695 20.43 -43.63 20.68
CA SER A 695 20.76 -43.94 19.28
C SER A 695 20.55 -42.75 18.34
N GLU A 696 20.89 -42.90 17.06
CA GLU A 696 20.60 -41.87 16.04
C GLU A 696 19.11 -41.70 15.71
N ASN A 697 18.22 -42.56 16.25
CA ASN A 697 16.78 -42.45 16.02
C ASN A 697 16.16 -41.30 16.84
N ASP A 698 14.97 -40.84 16.44
CA ASP A 698 14.27 -39.74 17.11
C ASP A 698 13.82 -40.16 18.53
N SER A 699 14.04 -39.29 19.55
CA SER A 699 13.54 -39.51 20.92
C SER A 699 12.10 -39.00 21.13
N PHE A 700 11.60 -38.20 20.20
CA PHE A 700 10.26 -37.67 20.16
C PHE A 700 9.64 -37.97 18.79
N GLU A 701 8.50 -38.65 18.79
CA GLU A 701 7.66 -38.94 17.62
C GLU A 701 6.26 -38.36 17.80
N GLY A 702 6.19 -37.11 18.25
CA GLY A 702 4.94 -36.41 18.51
C GLY A 702 4.39 -36.56 19.93
N GLY A 703 5.12 -37.16 20.87
CA GLY A 703 4.86 -37.07 22.31
C GLY A 703 5.61 -35.90 22.97
N ARG A 704 5.51 -35.78 24.30
CA ARG A 704 6.22 -34.78 25.12
C ARG A 704 6.91 -35.42 26.31
N MET A 705 7.82 -34.70 26.95
CA MET A 705 8.20 -34.95 28.34
C MET A 705 7.60 -33.84 29.21
N ARG A 706 6.97 -34.21 30.32
CA ARG A 706 6.43 -33.29 31.33
C ARG A 706 7.28 -33.31 32.59
N ALA A 707 7.48 -32.16 33.20
CA ALA A 707 8.08 -32.02 34.53
C ALA A 707 7.33 -30.95 35.34
N GLU A 708 7.33 -31.11 36.67
CA GLU A 708 6.73 -30.16 37.62
C GLU A 708 7.82 -29.56 38.50
N ILE A 709 8.03 -28.25 38.38
CA ILE A 709 9.12 -27.51 39.00
C ILE A 709 8.53 -26.38 39.84
N GLU A 710 8.39 -26.62 41.13
CA GLU A 710 7.86 -25.63 42.07
C GLU A 710 8.85 -24.49 42.34
N GLY A 711 8.31 -23.32 42.71
CA GLY A 711 9.09 -22.18 43.19
C GLY A 711 9.83 -21.37 42.11
N ILE A 712 9.63 -21.67 40.82
CA ILE A 712 10.28 -20.95 39.74
C ILE A 712 9.48 -19.70 39.32
N GLY A 713 10.10 -18.53 39.43
CA GLY A 713 9.49 -17.24 39.10
C GLY A 713 9.58 -16.86 37.61
N ASP A 714 9.63 -15.56 37.34
CA ASP A 714 9.69 -14.99 35.99
C ASP A 714 11.12 -14.73 35.51
N THR A 715 12.09 -15.22 36.27
CA THR A 715 13.51 -15.17 35.94
C THR A 715 14.01 -16.60 35.91
N TYR A 716 14.34 -17.09 34.72
CA TYR A 716 14.81 -18.44 34.52
C TYR A 716 15.57 -18.59 33.20
N THR A 717 16.41 -19.60 33.11
CA THR A 717 17.04 -20.02 31.85
C THR A 717 16.73 -21.48 31.62
N ILE A 718 16.33 -21.83 30.39
CA ILE A 718 16.36 -23.23 29.95
C ILE A 718 17.31 -23.35 28.75
N GLU A 719 18.19 -24.35 28.79
CA GLU A 719 19.07 -24.69 27.68
C GLU A 719 19.05 -26.19 27.37
N PHE A 720 19.24 -26.54 26.10
CA PHE A 720 19.29 -27.93 25.65
C PHE A 720 19.83 -28.06 24.23
N TRP A 721 20.16 -29.29 23.86
CA TRP A 721 20.42 -29.69 22.49
C TRP A 721 19.14 -30.20 21.82
N PHE A 722 18.94 -29.89 20.55
CA PHE A 722 17.82 -30.39 19.77
C PHE A 722 18.22 -30.74 18.33
N ARG A 723 17.49 -31.70 17.76
CA ARG A 723 17.54 -32.08 16.34
C ARG A 723 16.11 -32.23 15.83
N ASN A 724 15.72 -31.45 14.83
CA ASN A 724 14.40 -31.57 14.20
C ASN A 724 14.50 -32.44 12.94
N SER A 725 13.70 -33.50 12.83
CA SER A 725 13.76 -34.44 11.71
C SER A 725 12.77 -34.10 10.59
N LEU A 726 11.85 -33.16 10.81
CA LEU A 726 10.90 -32.71 9.80
C LEU A 726 11.47 -31.61 8.90
N PRO A 727 11.16 -31.60 7.59
CA PRO A 727 11.37 -30.42 6.76
C PRO A 727 10.64 -29.20 7.34
N ASN A 728 11.27 -28.03 7.26
CA ASN A 728 10.73 -26.79 7.83
C ASN A 728 9.45 -26.31 7.13
N GLU A 729 9.17 -26.83 5.93
CA GLU A 729 8.01 -26.50 5.11
C GLU A 729 6.87 -27.52 5.26
N SER A 730 7.02 -28.52 6.14
CA SER A 730 6.07 -29.64 6.26
C SER A 730 4.72 -29.26 6.89
N ARG A 731 4.65 -28.19 7.69
CA ARG A 731 3.43 -27.76 8.40
C ARG A 731 3.46 -26.29 8.82
N PRO A 732 2.34 -25.70 9.28
CA PRO A 732 2.26 -24.28 9.70
C PRO A 732 3.27 -23.86 10.77
N VAL A 733 3.51 -24.72 11.77
CA VAL A 733 4.57 -24.59 12.79
C VAL A 733 5.36 -25.88 12.79
N THR A 734 6.67 -25.81 12.56
CA THR A 734 7.51 -26.99 12.34
C THR A 734 7.66 -27.84 13.59
N ALA A 735 7.83 -27.25 14.78
CA ALA A 735 7.80 -27.95 16.06
C ALA A 735 7.76 -26.95 17.23
N TYR A 736 7.19 -27.33 18.37
CA TYR A 736 7.52 -26.71 19.66
C TYR A 736 8.53 -27.58 20.42
N LEU A 737 9.58 -26.92 20.92
CA LEU A 737 10.71 -27.56 21.60
C LEU A 737 10.55 -27.49 23.12
N PHE A 738 10.06 -26.35 23.60
CA PHE A 738 9.85 -26.06 25.01
C PHE A 738 8.56 -25.29 25.22
N SER A 739 7.86 -25.57 26.31
CA SER A 739 6.66 -24.87 26.71
C SER A 739 6.52 -24.79 28.23
N ARG A 740 6.19 -23.60 28.74
CA ARG A 740 5.73 -23.38 30.11
C ARG A 740 4.34 -22.75 30.06
N GLY A 741 3.32 -23.46 30.54
CA GLY A 741 1.92 -23.04 30.49
C GLY A 741 1.01 -24.11 31.08
N ILE A 742 -0.27 -23.82 31.25
CA ILE A 742 -1.22 -24.74 31.90
C ILE A 742 -1.54 -25.91 30.94
N ASP A 743 -1.35 -27.15 31.38
CA ASP A 743 -1.57 -28.35 30.55
C ASP A 743 -2.98 -28.39 29.93
N GLY A 744 -3.08 -28.77 28.66
CA GLY A 744 -4.34 -28.94 27.94
C GLY A 744 -5.12 -27.65 27.61
N MET A 745 -4.67 -26.48 28.07
CA MET A 745 -5.38 -25.22 27.83
C MET A 745 -5.27 -24.78 26.37
N LYS A 746 -6.40 -24.78 25.65
CA LYS A 746 -6.50 -24.37 24.23
C LYS A 746 -6.11 -22.92 23.96
N ALA A 747 -6.23 -22.04 24.95
CA ALA A 747 -5.72 -20.67 24.84
C ALA A 747 -4.19 -20.67 24.67
N ALA A 748 -3.51 -21.72 25.15
CA ALA A 748 -2.07 -21.88 25.10
C ALA A 748 -1.33 -20.64 25.58
N GLU A 749 -1.79 -20.01 26.66
CA GLU A 749 -1.05 -18.90 27.27
C GLU A 749 0.15 -19.47 28.03
N GLY A 750 1.34 -18.98 27.69
CA GLY A 750 2.58 -19.57 28.14
C GLY A 750 3.81 -18.94 27.49
N ASP A 751 4.98 -19.46 27.83
CA ASP A 751 6.19 -19.24 27.03
C ASP A 751 6.44 -20.48 26.18
N HIS A 752 6.39 -20.34 24.85
CA HIS A 752 6.53 -21.46 23.91
C HIS A 752 7.64 -21.21 22.91
N LEU A 753 8.77 -21.90 23.08
CA LEU A 753 9.89 -21.88 22.14
C LEU A 753 9.69 -22.96 21.08
N GLY A 754 9.77 -22.58 19.80
CA GLY A 754 9.56 -23.49 18.68
C GLY A 754 10.31 -23.10 17.41
N ILE A 755 10.02 -23.81 16.33
CA ILE A 755 10.55 -23.61 14.99
C ILE A 755 9.37 -23.24 14.07
N GLY A 756 9.48 -22.11 13.38
CA GLY A 756 8.48 -21.63 12.43
C GLY A 756 8.34 -22.54 11.21
N GLY A 757 7.14 -22.58 10.66
CA GLY A 757 6.78 -23.39 9.49
C GLY A 757 6.21 -22.55 8.36
N THR A 758 5.29 -23.10 7.58
CA THR A 758 4.71 -22.42 6.40
C THR A 758 3.84 -21.20 6.74
N TYR A 759 3.40 -21.06 7.99
CA TYR A 759 2.59 -19.91 8.41
C TYR A 759 3.44 -18.64 8.63
N ALA A 760 4.56 -18.79 9.32
CA ALA A 760 5.48 -17.69 9.66
C ALA A 760 6.89 -18.23 9.96
N SER A 761 7.91 -17.43 9.62
CA SER A 761 9.31 -17.62 10.00
C SER A 761 9.82 -19.05 9.75
N THR A 762 9.53 -19.58 8.56
CA THR A 762 9.87 -20.94 8.13
C THR A 762 11.33 -21.26 8.44
N GLY A 763 11.53 -22.31 9.24
CA GLY A 763 12.84 -22.81 9.64
C GLY A 763 13.62 -21.89 10.57
N ARG A 764 13.01 -20.89 11.21
CA ARG A 764 13.65 -20.01 12.19
C ARG A 764 13.05 -20.25 13.57
N LEU A 765 13.80 -19.97 14.63
CA LEU A 765 13.25 -20.04 15.98
C LEU A 765 12.10 -19.03 16.16
N LEU A 766 11.15 -19.37 17.02
CA LEU A 766 10.09 -18.47 17.46
C LEU A 766 9.83 -18.62 18.95
N VAL A 767 9.35 -17.54 19.57
CA VAL A 767 8.72 -17.58 20.89
C VAL A 767 7.29 -17.11 20.74
N TYR A 768 6.34 -17.94 21.12
CA TYR A 768 4.90 -17.65 21.07
C TYR A 768 4.34 -17.57 22.49
N GLN A 769 3.45 -16.61 22.72
CA GLN A 769 2.90 -16.35 24.06
C GLN A 769 1.48 -16.89 24.30
N GLY A 770 0.76 -17.23 23.22
CA GLY A 770 -0.56 -17.83 23.29
C GLY A 770 -1.56 -17.29 22.27
N ASN A 771 -2.68 -17.99 22.16
CA ASN A 771 -3.71 -17.77 21.15
C ASN A 771 -4.57 -16.53 21.43
N GLN A 772 -4.65 -16.08 22.68
CA GLN A 772 -5.34 -14.85 23.03
C GLN A 772 -4.39 -13.66 22.97
N SER A 773 -3.20 -13.78 23.57
CA SER A 773 -2.17 -12.74 23.55
C SER A 773 -1.59 -12.50 22.15
N LYS A 774 -1.52 -13.54 21.31
CA LYS A 774 -0.98 -13.52 19.93
C LYS A 774 0.44 -12.95 19.83
N GLY A 775 1.19 -12.96 20.94
CA GLY A 775 2.57 -12.52 20.98
C GLY A 775 3.45 -13.48 20.18
N LEU A 776 4.19 -12.96 19.20
CA LEU A 776 5.14 -13.72 18.41
C LEU A 776 6.46 -12.95 18.28
N LEU A 777 7.56 -13.55 18.76
CA LEU A 777 8.92 -13.14 18.47
C LEU A 777 9.56 -14.18 17.54
N THR A 778 10.36 -13.72 16.59
CA THR A 778 10.96 -14.60 15.58
C THR A 778 12.44 -14.33 15.44
N GLY A 779 13.20 -15.42 15.35
CA GLY A 779 14.62 -15.40 15.10
C GLY A 779 14.95 -15.06 13.65
N SER A 780 16.24 -14.92 13.39
CA SER A 780 16.80 -14.60 12.07
C SER A 780 17.53 -15.80 11.45
N ALA A 781 18.16 -16.62 12.29
CA ALA A 781 18.94 -17.77 11.87
C ALA A 781 18.05 -18.94 11.44
N LYS A 782 18.43 -19.60 10.35
CA LYS A 782 17.80 -20.84 9.92
C LYS A 782 18.28 -21.98 10.82
N VAL A 783 17.37 -22.92 11.08
CA VAL A 783 17.57 -24.16 11.79
C VAL A 783 17.45 -25.27 10.76
N GLU A 784 18.57 -25.93 10.48
CA GLU A 784 18.63 -26.97 9.47
C GLU A 784 18.00 -28.28 9.99
N PRO A 785 17.06 -28.88 9.24
CA PRO A 785 16.54 -30.21 9.58
C PRO A 785 17.67 -31.24 9.64
N LYS A 786 17.51 -32.24 10.49
CA LYS A 786 18.45 -33.34 10.73
C LYS A 786 19.84 -32.89 11.21
N SER A 787 19.98 -31.64 11.64
CA SER A 787 21.19 -31.08 12.24
C SER A 787 21.02 -30.89 13.74
N TRP A 788 22.08 -31.11 14.51
CA TRP A 788 22.10 -30.80 15.94
C TRP A 788 22.34 -29.31 16.17
N HIS A 789 21.50 -28.73 17.03
CA HIS A 789 21.57 -27.34 17.46
C HIS A 789 21.56 -27.26 18.98
N HIS A 790 22.19 -26.23 19.53
CA HIS A 790 22.07 -25.86 20.95
C HIS A 790 21.22 -24.61 21.07
N VAL A 791 20.32 -24.57 22.05
CA VAL A 791 19.49 -23.38 22.31
C VAL A 791 19.46 -23.08 23.80
N ALA A 792 19.49 -21.79 24.13
CA ALA A 792 19.24 -21.29 25.48
C ALA A 792 18.21 -20.16 25.42
N MET A 793 17.07 -20.34 26.09
CA MET A 793 16.07 -19.29 26.30
C MET A 793 16.22 -18.72 27.71
N VAL A 794 16.53 -17.43 27.78
CA VAL A 794 16.68 -16.66 29.01
C VAL A 794 15.47 -15.75 29.17
N ARG A 795 14.73 -15.95 30.26
CA ARG A 795 13.68 -15.04 30.71
C ARG A 795 14.20 -14.20 31.87
N ASP A 796 14.08 -12.88 31.71
CA ASP A 796 14.52 -11.87 32.67
C ASP A 796 13.35 -10.89 32.88
N GLY A 797 12.41 -11.29 33.73
CA GLY A 797 11.13 -10.60 33.92
C GLY A 797 10.27 -10.64 32.66
N GLU A 798 10.13 -9.49 31.98
CA GLU A 798 9.43 -9.40 30.69
C GLU A 798 10.34 -9.60 29.49
N ARG A 799 11.66 -9.53 29.64
CA ARG A 799 12.57 -9.65 28.50
C ARG A 799 12.86 -11.13 28.23
N ILE A 800 12.69 -11.55 26.98
CA ILE A 800 13.06 -12.88 26.51
C ILE A 800 14.21 -12.74 25.53
N ARG A 801 15.27 -13.51 25.76
CA ARG A 801 16.42 -13.65 24.86
C ARG A 801 16.61 -15.13 24.52
N VAL A 802 16.73 -15.45 23.24
CA VAL A 802 17.03 -16.81 22.77
C VAL A 802 18.37 -16.81 22.06
N TYR A 803 19.30 -17.61 22.57
CA TYR A 803 20.62 -17.81 21.98
C TYR A 803 20.64 -19.15 21.26
N LEU A 804 21.08 -19.12 20.00
CA LEU A 804 21.22 -20.31 19.18
C LEU A 804 22.71 -20.58 18.95
N ASN A 805 23.13 -21.83 19.18
CA ASN A 805 24.46 -22.34 18.91
C ASN A 805 25.59 -21.55 19.62
N GLY A 806 25.40 -21.22 20.90
CA GLY A 806 26.42 -20.54 21.73
C GLY A 806 26.81 -19.13 21.27
N ASN A 807 26.04 -18.51 20.37
CA ASN A 807 26.31 -17.14 19.90
C ASN A 807 26.28 -16.13 21.05
N THR A 808 27.19 -15.16 21.02
CA THR A 808 27.25 -14.08 22.04
C THR A 808 26.12 -13.06 21.91
N LYS A 809 25.53 -12.94 20.72
CA LYS A 809 24.32 -12.14 20.46
C LYS A 809 23.10 -13.07 20.36
N PRO A 810 21.97 -12.73 20.98
CA PRO A 810 20.76 -13.53 20.87
C PRO A 810 20.20 -13.49 19.43
N ASP A 811 19.58 -14.59 19.00
CA ASP A 811 18.82 -14.66 17.75
C ASP A 811 17.41 -14.06 17.91
N ILE A 812 16.86 -14.11 19.12
CA ILE A 812 15.60 -13.43 19.51
C ILE A 812 15.88 -12.55 20.72
N ASP A 813 15.49 -11.28 20.67
CA ASP A 813 15.52 -10.37 21.82
C ASP A 813 14.26 -9.50 21.80
N GLY A 814 13.37 -9.68 22.77
CA GLY A 814 12.09 -8.99 22.80
C GLY A 814 11.46 -8.95 24.19
N LYS A 815 10.27 -8.37 24.28
CA LYS A 815 9.52 -8.23 25.54
C LYS A 815 8.16 -8.91 25.46
N PHE A 816 7.84 -9.70 26.47
CA PHE A 816 6.58 -10.39 26.69
C PHE A 816 6.24 -10.38 28.18
N ALA A 817 5.14 -9.73 28.55
CA ALA A 817 4.61 -9.79 29.91
C ALA A 817 4.07 -11.20 30.18
N ARG A 818 4.31 -11.79 31.35
CA ARG A 818 3.90 -13.17 31.65
C ARG A 818 2.38 -13.36 31.46
N SER A 819 1.98 -14.41 30.72
CA SER A 819 0.57 -14.74 30.45
C SER A 819 0.02 -15.92 31.27
N TYR A 820 0.82 -16.46 32.18
CA TYR A 820 0.47 -17.58 33.08
C TYR A 820 0.71 -17.21 34.56
N PRO A 821 0.24 -17.99 35.55
CA PRO A 821 0.42 -17.67 36.97
C PRO A 821 1.89 -17.63 37.42
N LYS A 822 2.22 -16.77 38.39
CA LYS A 822 3.61 -16.50 38.85
C LYS A 822 4.39 -17.73 39.31
N SER A 823 3.72 -18.67 39.96
CA SER A 823 4.34 -19.88 40.50
C SER A 823 3.98 -21.12 39.68
N HIS A 824 3.65 -20.95 38.39
CA HIS A 824 3.19 -22.07 37.56
C HIS A 824 4.30 -23.12 37.36
N PRO A 825 4.09 -24.38 37.78
CA PRO A 825 5.18 -25.36 37.87
C PRO A 825 5.32 -26.25 36.63
N GLN A 826 4.40 -26.21 35.67
CA GLN A 826 4.39 -27.20 34.58
C GLN A 826 5.30 -26.79 33.42
N PHE A 827 6.17 -27.72 33.04
CA PHE A 827 7.10 -27.62 31.91
C PHE A 827 6.89 -28.79 30.96
N PHE A 828 6.93 -28.49 29.66
CA PHE A 828 6.81 -29.46 28.58
C PHE A 828 7.98 -29.32 27.62
N LEU A 829 8.57 -30.46 27.29
CA LEU A 829 9.69 -30.59 26.36
C LEU A 829 9.21 -31.42 25.17
N GLY A 830 9.55 -30.99 23.95
CA GLY A 830 9.15 -31.66 22.71
C GLY A 830 7.71 -31.35 22.27
N GLY A 831 7.01 -30.42 22.91
CA GLY A 831 5.69 -29.98 22.48
C GLY A 831 5.11 -28.83 23.31
N ARG A 832 4.00 -28.27 22.83
CA ARG A 832 3.30 -27.17 23.51
C ARG A 832 2.39 -27.70 24.64
N ASN A 833 2.01 -26.84 25.58
CA ASN A 833 1.13 -27.21 26.70
C ASN A 833 -0.23 -27.78 26.26
N ASP A 834 -0.72 -27.43 25.07
CA ASP A 834 -1.95 -27.97 24.46
C ASP A 834 -1.70 -29.13 23.47
N ASN A 835 -0.48 -29.68 23.44
CA ASN A 835 -0.06 -30.78 22.58
C ASN A 835 -0.05 -30.45 21.07
N PHE A 836 -0.08 -29.16 20.70
CA PHE A 836 -0.02 -28.73 19.31
C PHE A 836 1.41 -28.71 18.76
N ALA A 837 1.58 -29.23 17.53
CA ALA A 837 2.84 -29.21 16.77
C ALA A 837 4.05 -29.77 17.53
N ASN A 838 3.90 -30.96 18.13
CA ASN A 838 4.97 -31.64 18.86
C ASN A 838 6.14 -32.03 17.96
N LEU A 839 7.34 -32.03 18.53
CA LEU A 839 8.59 -32.39 17.88
C LEU A 839 8.54 -33.82 17.32
N LYS A 840 9.00 -33.97 16.08
CA LYS A 840 9.54 -35.23 15.57
C LYS A 840 11.04 -35.03 15.39
N GLY A 841 11.83 -35.68 16.24
CA GLY A 841 13.23 -35.35 16.41
C GLY A 841 13.78 -35.76 17.77
N SER A 842 14.87 -35.14 18.20
CA SER A 842 15.53 -35.45 19.46
C SER A 842 15.78 -34.21 20.31
N LEU A 843 15.62 -34.35 21.63
CA LEU A 843 16.10 -33.41 22.65
C LEU A 843 17.10 -34.12 23.57
N ASP A 844 18.11 -33.40 24.03
CA ASP A 844 19.14 -33.93 24.93
C ASP A 844 19.74 -32.82 25.81
N GLU A 845 20.28 -33.21 26.96
CA GLU A 845 20.96 -32.38 27.95
C GLU A 845 20.16 -31.13 28.37
N VAL A 846 18.92 -31.35 28.80
CA VAL A 846 17.99 -30.27 29.17
C VAL A 846 18.28 -29.78 30.58
N ALA A 847 18.77 -28.54 30.70
CA ALA A 847 19.08 -27.90 31.97
C ALA A 847 18.18 -26.68 32.23
N LEU A 848 17.63 -26.59 33.44
CA LEU A 848 16.80 -25.48 33.91
C LEU A 848 17.48 -24.77 35.08
N TYR A 849 17.48 -23.45 35.04
CA TYR A 849 18.04 -22.57 36.07
C TYR A 849 16.97 -21.58 36.54
N ASP A 850 16.92 -21.29 37.83
CA ASP A 850 16.09 -20.24 38.44
C ASP A 850 16.75 -18.84 38.37
N ARG A 851 17.74 -18.69 37.47
CA ARG A 851 18.50 -17.47 37.23
C ARG A 851 18.74 -17.24 35.75
N VAL A 852 19.14 -16.03 35.40
CA VAL A 852 19.65 -15.71 34.06
C VAL A 852 21.07 -16.27 33.90
N LEU A 853 21.33 -17.00 32.81
CA LEU A 853 22.69 -17.27 32.36
C LEU A 853 23.19 -16.11 31.48
N SER A 854 24.45 -15.74 31.66
CA SER A 854 25.13 -14.81 30.78
C SER A 854 25.45 -15.46 29.42
N PRO A 855 25.60 -14.67 28.33
CA PRO A 855 26.06 -15.20 27.04
C PRO A 855 27.41 -15.91 27.14
N LYS A 856 28.26 -15.53 28.09
CA LYS A 856 29.56 -16.17 28.34
C LYS A 856 29.38 -17.58 28.89
N GLU A 857 28.51 -17.76 29.89
CA GLU A 857 28.17 -19.08 30.45
C GLU A 857 27.59 -20.01 29.38
N ILE A 858 26.58 -19.54 28.65
CA ILE A 858 25.95 -20.30 27.54
C ILE A 858 27.00 -20.71 26.51
N GLY A 859 27.89 -19.78 26.14
CA GLY A 859 28.99 -20.06 25.22
C GLY A 859 30.02 -21.06 25.77
N VAL A 860 30.29 -21.06 27.08
CA VAL A 860 31.16 -22.07 27.73
C VAL A 860 30.51 -23.45 27.63
N HIS A 861 29.23 -23.59 27.99
CA HIS A 861 28.53 -24.87 27.90
C HIS A 861 28.56 -25.40 26.46
N TYR A 862 28.16 -24.57 25.48
CA TYR A 862 28.12 -24.95 24.08
C TYR A 862 29.46 -25.51 23.56
N ARG A 863 30.58 -24.88 23.93
CA ARG A 863 31.93 -25.28 23.49
C ARG A 863 32.41 -26.62 24.06
N MET A 864 31.76 -27.16 25.09
CA MET A 864 32.12 -28.48 25.63
C MET A 864 31.67 -29.64 24.72
N VAL A 865 30.93 -29.36 23.65
CA VAL A 865 30.51 -30.35 22.67
C VAL A 865 31.13 -30.05 21.32
N MET A 866 31.88 -30.99 20.78
CA MET A 866 32.37 -30.89 19.41
C MET A 866 31.25 -31.17 18.42
N LEU A 867 31.17 -30.34 17.38
CA LEU A 867 30.27 -30.52 16.25
C LEU A 867 31.10 -30.77 14.99
N SER A 868 30.70 -31.80 14.25
CA SER A 868 31.33 -32.15 12.97
C SER A 868 30.30 -31.99 11.85
N PRO A 869 30.69 -31.60 10.62
CA PRO A 869 29.80 -31.65 9.48
C PRO A 869 29.29 -33.08 9.28
N SER A 870 27.97 -33.24 9.08
CA SER A 870 27.41 -34.53 8.68
C SER A 870 28.03 -34.92 7.33
N GLY A 871 28.63 -36.12 7.24
CA GLY A 871 29.23 -36.62 6.00
C GLY A 871 28.22 -36.57 4.85
N LYS A 872 28.68 -36.15 3.66
CA LYS A 872 27.87 -36.25 2.44
C LYS A 872 27.62 -37.73 2.15
N GLU A 873 26.36 -38.16 2.20
CA GLU A 873 25.90 -39.25 1.33
C GLU A 873 25.74 -38.72 -0.10
#